data_AF-A0A2N2MN14-F1
#
_entry.id   AF-A0A2N2MN14-F1
#
_cell.length_a   1.000
_cell.length_b   1.000
_cell.length_c   1.000
_cell.angle_alpha   90.00
_cell.angle_beta   90.00
_cell.angle_gamma   90.00
#
_symmetry.space_group_name_H-M   'P 1'
#
loop_
_entity.id
_entity.type
_entity.pdbx_description
1 polymer ?
#
loop_
_entity_poly.entity_id
_entity_poly.type
_entity_poly.pdbx_seq_one_letter_code
_entity_poly.pdbx_strand_id
1 'polypeptide(L)'
;MATYEFHVSRKARQKYQFDEELFSTDGRAVVANFDAARRFAAKLSVGRANPVPASDINAMGLLDEVMHILVRHYEQKNPGVMARAVSTLQAEIGQGTLDGTLYRFNDEFPALAVYKNQISTADYLNGVSESGVPRRQTTLEEMLLLHVTNLNPGVQPYKELFDDKSLRQASAYEKIISGLDGFFKGEPGFGGKGSYETLLDVLKAPAAASPYSLAGQLEFVLQKWGNLLGEHFILRLLRGMDFVKEEIIRHTGPGGFKGSAPVLSFGGAENEYERFSPDREWMPRLVLIAKNAYVWLDQLSRQYGREISRLDQVPDEELALLAKRGFSGLWLIGLWERSWASREIKQRMGQADAVASAYSLYDYDIAYELGGWEALNNLRWRAWQNGLRLAADMVPNHMGIDSKWVTEHPDWFLSLPYSPYPNYEFNSGDLSRDSRVGIILEDHYYNHSDAAVVFKRVDRWTGEVRYIYHGNDGTSMPWNDTAQLNFLQAEVREAVIQTILHVARNFPIIRFDAAMTLAKKHVQRLWFPEPGAGGAIPSRSEHGLARADFDAAIPNEFWREVVDRVAAEVPDTLLLAEAFWMMEGYFVRTLGMHRVYNSAFMHMLRDEDNAKYRQLMKNTLEYDPRILQRYVNFMNNPDEKTAVEQFGKADKYFGVCVVMATLPGLPMYGHGQVEGFAEKYGMEYRRAKWQETLDEGFITYHEQVIFPLNHRRYLFAGVENFWLYDFFTTAGFVNEDVFAYSNRHGNERSLVIYHNKYANASGWIKTSTANLQDNKLVQKSLTEGLALPAGELEFAIFRDNMTGLEYMRSCKQLSEDGLYVELGAYKCHVFLDWRIVHGEQWAQIHTQINGAGVQSVQAKFDELFAAKVEEKPVKPVRKKAAAPKKKAKSAAAASETEPLKPLKKKRTPKTE
;
A
#
# COMPACT_ATOMS: atom_id res chain seq x y z
N MET A 1 -1.29 -47.39 8.02
CA MET A 1 -0.27 -47.78 7.01
C MET A 1 1.00 -48.15 7.75
N ALA A 2 2.02 -48.73 7.11
CA ALA A 2 3.33 -48.87 7.77
C ALA A 2 3.90 -47.48 8.04
N THR A 3 4.44 -47.24 9.23
CA THR A 3 5.11 -45.98 9.59
C THR A 3 6.47 -45.89 8.92
N TYR A 4 6.67 -44.88 8.06
CA TYR A 4 7.98 -44.50 7.49
C TYR A 4 8.45 -43.18 8.11
N GLU A 5 9.76 -43.05 8.31
CA GLU A 5 10.39 -41.92 9.01
C GLU A 5 11.43 -41.24 8.10
N PHE A 6 11.54 -39.91 8.20
CA PHE A 6 12.57 -39.17 7.46
C PHE A 6 13.99 -39.63 7.85
N HIS A 7 14.77 -40.00 6.84
CA HIS A 7 16.11 -40.60 6.97
C HIS A 7 17.17 -39.65 7.54
N VAL A 8 17.30 -39.60 8.87
CA VAL A 8 18.38 -38.86 9.55
C VAL A 8 19.38 -39.84 10.17
N SER A 9 20.65 -39.73 9.80
CA SER A 9 21.72 -40.59 10.31
C SER A 9 21.82 -40.55 11.84
N ARG A 10 22.16 -41.69 12.45
CA ARG A 10 22.45 -41.78 13.89
C ARG A 10 23.46 -40.74 14.33
N LYS A 11 24.51 -40.54 13.52
CA LYS A 11 25.56 -39.54 13.77
C LYS A 11 24.99 -38.12 13.82
N ALA A 12 24.12 -37.76 12.87
CA ALA A 12 23.47 -36.45 12.88
C ALA A 12 22.53 -36.28 14.08
N ARG A 13 21.70 -37.28 14.40
CA ARG A 13 20.82 -37.25 15.58
C ARG A 13 21.59 -37.05 16.88
N GLN A 14 22.72 -37.75 17.05
CA GLN A 14 23.61 -37.60 18.20
C GLN A 14 24.31 -36.23 18.23
N LYS A 15 24.86 -35.79 17.09
CA LYS A 15 25.58 -34.51 16.96
C LYS A 15 24.69 -33.31 17.31
N TYR A 16 23.45 -33.33 16.84
CA TYR A 16 22.50 -32.22 17.00
C TYR A 16 21.51 -32.43 18.15
N GLN A 17 21.64 -33.52 18.91
CA GLN A 17 20.75 -33.87 20.03
C GLN A 17 19.27 -33.74 19.64
N PHE A 18 18.90 -34.41 18.56
CA PHE A 18 17.55 -34.32 18.00
C PHE A 18 16.87 -35.69 18.04
N ASP A 19 15.96 -35.84 19.02
CA ASP A 19 15.26 -37.08 19.35
C ASP A 19 13.75 -37.01 19.05
N GLU A 20 13.31 -35.93 18.40
CA GLU A 20 11.94 -35.71 17.94
C GLU A 20 11.70 -36.36 16.56
N GLU A 21 10.45 -36.63 16.24
CA GLU A 21 10.03 -37.04 14.90
C GLU A 21 9.86 -35.77 14.04
N LEU A 22 10.61 -35.64 12.96
CA LEU A 22 10.39 -34.57 11.98
C LEU A 22 9.15 -34.85 11.13
N PHE A 23 8.99 -36.13 10.73
CA PHE A 23 7.93 -36.66 9.89
C PHE A 23 7.73 -38.14 10.25
N SER A 24 6.50 -38.58 10.55
CA SER A 24 6.15 -40.00 10.54
C SER A 24 4.85 -40.22 9.79
N THR A 25 4.81 -41.27 8.97
CA THR A 25 3.76 -41.48 7.96
C THR A 25 2.89 -42.68 8.31
N ASP A 26 1.84 -42.49 9.11
CA ASP A 26 0.83 -43.53 9.34
C ASP A 26 -0.46 -43.31 8.51
N GLY A 27 -0.54 -42.17 7.80
CA GLY A 27 -1.71 -41.72 7.07
C GLY A 27 -2.86 -41.28 7.98
N ARG A 28 -2.63 -41.07 9.29
CA ARG A 28 -3.66 -40.66 10.25
C ARG A 28 -3.30 -39.54 11.23
N ALA A 29 -2.03 -39.14 11.40
CA ALA A 29 -1.63 -37.75 11.68
C ALA A 29 -0.16 -37.69 12.15
N VAL A 30 0.69 -37.02 11.37
CA VAL A 30 1.76 -36.16 11.89
C VAL A 30 1.77 -34.86 11.09
N VAL A 31 1.55 -33.76 11.80
CA VAL A 31 1.49 -32.39 11.28
C VAL A 31 2.90 -31.98 10.85
N ALA A 32 3.06 -31.34 9.69
CA ALA A 32 4.31 -30.65 9.35
C ALA A 32 4.65 -29.68 10.48
N ASN A 33 5.56 -30.08 11.36
CA ASN A 33 5.86 -29.31 12.56
C ASN A 33 6.89 -28.25 12.17
N PHE A 34 6.43 -27.10 11.69
CA PHE A 34 7.31 -25.99 11.34
C PHE A 34 8.16 -25.55 12.53
N ASP A 35 7.66 -25.66 13.77
CA ASP A 35 8.46 -25.44 14.97
C ASP A 35 9.59 -26.48 15.09
N ALA A 36 9.32 -27.78 14.88
CA ALA A 36 10.39 -28.79 14.85
C ALA A 36 11.39 -28.55 13.72
N ALA A 37 10.94 -28.17 12.52
CA ALA A 37 11.80 -27.82 11.40
C ALA A 37 12.69 -26.61 11.74
N ARG A 38 12.12 -25.56 12.37
CA ARG A 38 12.85 -24.37 12.85
C ARG A 38 13.86 -24.73 13.93
N ARG A 39 13.49 -25.54 14.93
CA ARG A 39 14.40 -25.99 16.00
C ARG A 39 15.54 -26.84 15.46
N PHE A 40 15.25 -27.76 14.53
CA PHE A 40 16.26 -28.60 13.92
C PHE A 40 17.21 -27.78 13.05
N ALA A 41 16.68 -26.88 12.22
CA ALA A 41 17.47 -25.97 11.41
C ALA A 41 18.34 -25.04 12.27
N ALA A 42 17.82 -24.51 13.39
CA ALA A 42 18.60 -23.72 14.33
C ALA A 42 19.78 -24.51 14.90
N LYS A 43 19.57 -25.76 15.33
CA LYS A 43 20.64 -26.66 15.80
C LYS A 43 21.67 -26.97 14.70
N LEU A 44 21.23 -27.19 13.47
CA LEU A 44 22.11 -27.43 12.31
C LEU A 44 22.94 -26.21 11.92
N SER A 45 22.42 -25.02 12.19
CA SER A 45 23.05 -23.75 11.85
C SER A 45 24.19 -23.37 12.79
N VAL A 46 24.23 -23.94 14.00
CA VAL A 46 25.29 -23.65 14.98
C VAL A 46 26.66 -23.97 14.39
N GLY A 47 27.50 -22.93 14.26
CA GLY A 47 28.87 -23.05 13.72
C GLY A 47 28.98 -23.10 12.20
N ARG A 48 27.88 -22.92 11.45
CA ARG A 48 27.90 -22.76 9.99
C ARG A 48 28.05 -21.27 9.62
N ALA A 49 28.73 -20.99 8.50
CA ALA A 49 28.84 -19.64 7.95
C ALA A 49 27.50 -19.10 7.45
N ASN A 50 26.66 -19.98 6.88
CA ASN A 50 25.30 -19.68 6.44
C ASN A 50 24.32 -20.53 7.25
N PRO A 51 23.32 -19.92 7.91
CA PRO A 51 22.25 -20.66 8.57
C PRO A 51 21.51 -21.59 7.61
N VAL A 52 21.04 -22.72 8.14
CA VAL A 52 20.19 -23.67 7.41
C VAL A 52 18.75 -23.13 7.41
N PRO A 53 18.12 -22.96 6.23
CA PRO A 53 16.71 -22.61 6.14
C PRO A 53 15.82 -23.71 6.72
N ALA A 54 14.91 -23.35 7.61
CA ALA A 54 13.93 -24.29 8.16
C ALA A 54 12.98 -24.82 7.06
N SER A 55 12.71 -23.99 6.05
CA SER A 55 11.95 -24.35 4.86
C SER A 55 12.58 -25.51 4.09
N ASP A 56 13.91 -25.61 4.05
CA ASP A 56 14.62 -26.67 3.32
C ASP A 56 14.50 -28.02 4.03
N ILE A 57 14.61 -28.02 5.37
CA ILE A 57 14.33 -29.21 6.18
C ILE A 57 12.91 -29.70 5.92
N ASN A 58 11.94 -28.78 5.93
CA ASN A 58 10.54 -29.11 5.67
C ASN A 58 10.32 -29.63 4.24
N ALA A 59 10.93 -28.99 3.24
CA ALA A 59 10.81 -29.40 1.84
C ALA A 59 11.42 -30.79 1.58
N MET A 60 12.58 -31.10 2.19
CA MET A 60 13.17 -32.43 2.10
C MET A 60 12.27 -33.50 2.70
N GLY A 61 11.65 -33.24 3.86
CA GLY A 61 10.70 -34.17 4.46
C GLY A 61 9.44 -34.39 3.62
N LEU A 62 8.91 -33.33 3.01
CA LEU A 62 7.78 -33.45 2.07
C LEU A 62 8.16 -34.25 0.82
N LEU A 63 9.36 -34.06 0.27
CA LEU A 63 9.84 -34.83 -0.87
C LEU A 63 9.99 -36.32 -0.52
N ASP A 64 10.53 -36.65 0.65
CA ASP A 64 10.66 -38.01 1.14
C ASP A 64 9.28 -38.70 1.29
N GLU A 65 8.30 -38.01 1.88
CA GLU A 65 6.93 -38.51 1.98
C GLU A 65 6.25 -38.71 0.61
N VAL A 66 6.48 -37.79 -0.34
CA VAL A 66 6.03 -37.96 -1.73
C VAL A 66 6.61 -39.24 -2.33
N MET A 67 7.90 -39.50 -2.11
CA MET A 67 8.54 -40.70 -2.65
C MET A 67 7.89 -41.98 -2.10
N HIS A 68 7.62 -42.03 -0.80
CA HIS A 68 6.88 -43.16 -0.21
C HIS A 68 5.48 -43.33 -0.82
N ILE A 69 4.73 -42.24 -1.01
CA ILE A 69 3.42 -42.30 -1.66
C ILE A 69 3.52 -42.86 -3.09
N LEU A 70 4.54 -42.44 -3.85
CA LEU A 70 4.78 -42.96 -5.20
C LEU A 70 5.13 -44.45 -5.16
N VAL A 71 5.99 -44.91 -4.24
CA VAL A 71 6.29 -46.34 -4.09
C VAL A 71 5.02 -47.15 -3.76
N ARG A 72 4.14 -46.65 -2.89
CA ARG A 72 2.87 -47.33 -2.58
C ARG A 72 1.94 -47.39 -3.77
N HIS A 73 1.84 -46.31 -4.54
CA HIS A 73 1.04 -46.31 -5.77
C HIS A 73 1.59 -47.32 -6.79
N TYR A 74 2.91 -47.46 -6.86
CA TYR A 74 3.56 -48.46 -7.69
C TYR A 74 3.24 -49.89 -7.22
N GLU A 75 3.34 -50.18 -5.92
CA GLU A 75 2.99 -51.49 -5.35
C GLU A 75 1.53 -51.87 -5.56
N GLN A 76 0.59 -50.91 -5.50
CA GLN A 76 -0.82 -51.16 -5.79
C GLN A 76 -1.03 -51.66 -7.22
N LYS A 77 -0.27 -51.12 -8.17
CA LYS A 77 -0.30 -51.54 -9.58
C LYS A 77 0.56 -52.77 -9.86
N ASN A 78 1.53 -53.04 -8.99
CA ASN A 78 2.45 -54.17 -9.08
C ASN A 78 2.58 -54.93 -7.74
N PRO A 79 1.54 -55.69 -7.31
CA PRO A 79 1.50 -56.29 -5.99
C PRO A 79 2.68 -57.25 -5.73
N GLY A 80 3.22 -57.18 -4.51
CA GLY A 80 4.33 -58.03 -4.07
C GLY A 80 5.69 -57.72 -4.70
N VAL A 81 5.84 -56.59 -5.40
CA VAL A 81 7.08 -56.21 -6.08
C VAL A 81 8.27 -56.07 -5.12
N MET A 82 8.07 -55.50 -3.92
CA MET A 82 9.15 -55.38 -2.93
C MET A 82 9.56 -56.75 -2.34
N ALA A 83 8.61 -57.68 -2.20
CA ALA A 83 8.93 -59.05 -1.81
C ALA A 83 9.73 -59.80 -2.88
N ARG A 84 9.40 -59.58 -4.17
CA ARG A 84 10.18 -60.09 -5.29
C ARG A 84 11.57 -59.46 -5.34
N ALA A 85 11.69 -58.15 -5.13
CA ALA A 85 12.97 -57.45 -5.08
C ALA A 85 13.91 -58.06 -4.01
N VAL A 86 13.39 -58.29 -2.79
CA VAL A 86 14.13 -58.98 -1.72
C VAL A 86 14.57 -60.38 -2.17
N SER A 87 13.67 -61.17 -2.76
CA SER A 87 13.97 -62.55 -3.18
C SER A 87 15.01 -62.61 -4.29
N THR A 88 14.95 -61.69 -5.27
CA THR A 88 15.93 -61.56 -6.35
C THR A 88 17.31 -61.21 -5.79
N LEU A 89 17.39 -60.21 -4.90
CA LEU A 89 18.65 -59.83 -4.26
C LEU A 89 19.22 -60.97 -3.40
N GLN A 90 18.38 -61.73 -2.69
CA GLN A 90 18.81 -62.91 -1.94
C GLN A 90 19.47 -63.95 -2.85
N ALA A 91 18.93 -64.17 -4.05
CA ALA A 91 19.49 -65.09 -5.03
C ALA A 91 20.81 -64.58 -5.64
N GLU A 92 20.96 -63.27 -5.85
CA GLU A 92 22.13 -62.66 -6.50
C GLU A 92 23.34 -62.49 -5.58
N ILE A 93 23.14 -61.96 -4.36
CA ILE A 93 24.25 -61.59 -3.44
C ILE A 93 24.35 -62.48 -2.19
N GLY A 94 23.40 -63.40 -2.01
CA GLY A 94 23.32 -64.31 -0.88
C GLY A 94 22.67 -63.71 0.37
N GLN A 95 21.88 -64.51 1.07
CA GLN A 95 21.09 -64.09 2.24
C GLN A 95 21.93 -63.44 3.34
N GLY A 96 23.07 -64.04 3.72
CA GLY A 96 23.92 -63.49 4.79
C GLY A 96 24.50 -62.12 4.46
N THR A 97 24.86 -61.87 3.20
CA THR A 97 25.36 -60.58 2.71
C THR A 97 24.25 -59.51 2.72
N LEU A 98 23.03 -59.89 2.30
CA LEU A 98 21.87 -59.03 2.31
C LEU A 98 21.47 -58.65 3.75
N ASP A 99 21.24 -59.65 4.62
CA ASP A 99 20.85 -59.42 6.01
C ASP A 99 21.90 -58.61 6.77
N GLY A 100 23.19 -58.86 6.54
CA GLY A 100 24.28 -58.06 7.12
C GLY A 100 24.26 -56.59 6.67
N THR A 101 23.88 -56.32 5.42
CA THR A 101 23.76 -54.95 4.91
C THR A 101 22.50 -54.26 5.44
N LEU A 102 21.36 -54.95 5.50
CA LEU A 102 20.12 -54.44 6.11
C LEU A 102 20.32 -54.11 7.60
N TYR A 103 21.06 -54.95 8.33
CA TYR A 103 21.40 -54.69 9.73
C TYR A 103 22.23 -53.42 9.87
N ARG A 104 23.29 -53.28 9.06
CA ARG A 104 24.15 -52.10 9.09
C ARG A 104 23.41 -50.83 8.70
N PHE A 105 22.52 -50.90 7.72
CA PHE A 105 21.67 -49.76 7.36
C PHE A 105 20.84 -49.29 8.54
N ASN A 106 20.14 -50.19 9.23
CA ASN A 106 19.32 -49.83 10.40
C ASN A 106 20.16 -49.46 11.64
N ASP A 107 21.46 -49.73 11.66
CA ASP A 107 22.35 -49.20 12.69
C ASP A 107 22.80 -47.75 12.39
N GLU A 108 23.12 -47.46 11.12
CA GLU A 108 23.57 -46.12 10.68
C GLU A 108 22.40 -45.14 10.48
N PHE A 109 21.25 -45.63 10.02
CA PHE A 109 19.98 -44.91 9.79
C PHE A 109 18.83 -45.62 10.54
N PRO A 110 18.87 -45.65 11.88
CA PRO A 110 17.86 -46.34 12.68
C PRO A 110 16.51 -45.63 12.63
N ALA A 111 15.44 -46.41 12.56
CA ALA A 111 14.10 -45.96 12.97
C ALA A 111 14.13 -45.50 14.43
N LEU A 112 13.25 -44.58 14.84
CA LEU A 112 13.32 -43.94 16.13
C LEU A 112 13.24 -44.91 17.30
N ALA A 113 12.43 -45.97 17.18
CA ALA A 113 12.34 -47.03 18.19
C ALA A 113 13.67 -47.78 18.38
N VAL A 114 14.43 -47.99 17.30
CA VAL A 114 15.78 -48.59 17.34
C VAL A 114 16.78 -47.59 17.92
N TYR A 115 16.68 -46.31 17.53
CA TYR A 115 17.55 -45.25 18.04
C TYR A 115 17.38 -45.02 19.55
N LYS A 116 16.13 -45.01 20.05
CA LYS A 116 15.77 -44.87 21.47
C LYS A 116 15.98 -46.14 22.29
N ASN A 117 16.56 -47.20 21.70
CA ASN A 117 16.77 -48.51 22.33
C ASN A 117 15.48 -49.17 22.85
N GLN A 118 14.33 -48.89 22.23
CA GLN A 118 13.04 -49.51 22.57
C GLN A 118 12.92 -50.92 21.94
N ILE A 119 13.57 -51.13 20.80
CA ILE A 119 13.66 -52.43 20.11
C ILE A 119 15.09 -52.60 19.57
N SER A 120 15.61 -53.83 19.59
CA SER A 120 16.93 -54.11 19.00
C SER A 120 16.85 -54.10 17.46
N THR A 121 17.95 -53.79 16.77
CA THR A 121 18.01 -53.84 15.30
C THR A 121 17.64 -55.21 14.73
N ALA A 122 18.01 -56.29 15.44
CA ALA A 122 17.69 -57.66 15.05
C ALA A 122 16.20 -57.97 15.19
N ASP A 123 15.59 -57.54 16.30
CA ASP A 123 14.15 -57.73 16.53
C ASP A 123 13.32 -56.88 15.57
N TYR A 124 13.78 -55.67 15.27
CA TYR A 124 13.17 -54.79 14.28
C TYR A 124 13.14 -55.46 12.90
N LEU A 125 14.28 -55.94 12.40
CA LEU A 125 14.37 -56.56 11.07
C LEU A 125 13.58 -57.86 10.92
N ASN A 126 13.43 -58.62 12.00
CA ASN A 126 12.63 -59.86 12.01
C ASN A 126 11.13 -59.59 12.23
N GLY A 127 10.75 -58.36 12.57
CA GLY A 127 9.38 -57.94 12.76
C GLY A 127 8.61 -57.65 11.47
N VAL A 128 7.35 -57.32 11.66
CA VAL A 128 6.47 -56.73 10.64
C VAL A 128 6.11 -55.31 11.04
N SER A 129 5.82 -54.46 10.06
CA SER A 129 5.22 -53.15 10.31
C SER A 129 3.78 -53.31 10.83
N GLU A 130 3.21 -52.21 11.33
CA GLU A 130 1.82 -52.18 11.81
C GLU A 130 0.79 -52.52 10.72
N SER A 131 1.17 -52.36 9.44
CA SER A 131 0.33 -52.76 8.29
C SER A 131 0.64 -54.18 7.78
N GLY A 132 1.40 -54.98 8.52
CA GLY A 132 1.72 -56.37 8.18
C GLY A 132 2.82 -56.56 7.13
N VAL A 133 3.57 -55.51 6.78
CA VAL A 133 4.67 -55.59 5.80
C VAL A 133 5.96 -56.02 6.50
N PRO A 134 6.69 -57.04 6.03
CA PRO A 134 7.97 -57.43 6.62
C PRO A 134 8.98 -56.27 6.67
N ARG A 135 9.64 -56.05 7.80
CA ARG A 135 10.59 -54.92 7.98
C ARG A 135 11.79 -54.97 7.03
N ARG A 136 12.15 -56.16 6.54
CA ARG A 136 13.15 -56.30 5.45
C ARG A 136 12.73 -55.59 4.15
N GLN A 137 11.43 -55.59 3.81
CA GLN A 137 10.93 -54.89 2.62
C GLN A 137 10.95 -53.39 2.81
N THR A 138 10.52 -52.91 3.98
CA THR A 138 10.56 -51.47 4.31
C THR A 138 11.99 -50.96 4.36
N THR A 139 12.94 -51.70 4.97
CA THR A 139 14.36 -51.32 4.95
C THR A 139 14.94 -51.25 3.53
N LEU A 140 14.54 -52.14 2.63
CA LEU A 140 14.99 -52.11 1.24
C LEU A 140 14.48 -50.86 0.50
N GLU A 141 13.26 -50.42 0.82
CA GLU A 141 12.72 -49.15 0.34
C GLU A 141 13.50 -47.96 0.88
N GLU A 142 13.70 -47.89 2.19
CA GLU A 142 14.49 -46.85 2.86
C GLU A 142 15.89 -46.71 2.24
N MET A 143 16.56 -47.83 1.95
CA MET A 143 17.86 -47.84 1.26
C MET A 143 17.79 -47.24 -0.14
N LEU A 144 16.72 -47.54 -0.89
CA LEU A 144 16.52 -47.00 -2.23
C LEU A 144 16.29 -45.48 -2.17
N LEU A 145 15.48 -44.99 -1.23
CA LEU A 145 15.22 -43.57 -1.06
C LEU A 145 16.46 -42.81 -0.56
N LEU A 146 17.24 -43.39 0.36
CA LEU A 146 18.53 -42.83 0.77
C LEU A 146 19.46 -42.63 -0.45
N HIS A 147 19.49 -43.61 -1.36
CA HIS A 147 20.27 -43.50 -2.59
C HIS A 147 19.77 -42.37 -3.49
N VAL A 148 18.45 -42.27 -3.72
CA VAL A 148 17.84 -41.19 -4.52
C VAL A 148 18.12 -39.82 -3.92
N THR A 149 17.99 -39.67 -2.60
CA THR A 149 18.31 -38.43 -1.87
C THR A 149 19.77 -38.04 -2.07
N ASN A 150 20.72 -38.98 -1.98
CA ASN A 150 22.14 -38.69 -2.20
C ASN A 150 22.48 -38.27 -3.65
N LEU A 151 21.63 -38.59 -4.63
CA LEU A 151 21.78 -38.15 -6.02
C LEU A 151 21.20 -36.75 -6.27
N ASN A 152 20.34 -36.24 -5.40
CA ASN A 152 19.69 -34.95 -5.56
C ASN A 152 20.70 -33.81 -5.28
N PRO A 153 20.99 -32.93 -6.26
CA PRO A 153 21.95 -31.83 -6.05
C PRO A 153 21.45 -30.80 -5.03
N GLY A 154 20.13 -30.61 -4.94
CA GLY A 154 19.48 -29.61 -4.08
C GLY A 154 19.62 -29.92 -2.59
N VAL A 155 19.87 -31.19 -2.23
CA VAL A 155 20.05 -31.58 -0.82
C VAL A 155 21.52 -31.59 -0.40
N GLN A 156 22.49 -31.53 -1.33
CA GLN A 156 23.93 -31.65 -1.02
C GLN A 156 24.45 -30.75 0.12
N PRO A 157 23.97 -29.50 0.31
CA PRO A 157 24.33 -28.68 1.49
C PRO A 157 24.01 -29.33 2.85
N TYR A 158 23.18 -30.36 2.85
CA TYR A 158 22.69 -31.09 4.03
C TYR A 158 23.19 -32.54 4.08
N LYS A 159 24.23 -32.88 3.28
CA LYS A 159 24.76 -34.24 3.13
C LYS A 159 25.05 -34.97 4.44
N GLU A 160 25.47 -34.26 5.49
CA GLU A 160 25.72 -34.88 6.80
C GLU A 160 24.49 -35.57 7.43
N LEU A 161 23.28 -35.24 6.98
CA LEU A 161 22.06 -35.90 7.43
C LEU A 161 21.90 -37.29 6.82
N PHE A 162 22.39 -37.50 5.60
CA PHE A 162 22.13 -38.69 4.77
C PHE A 162 23.39 -39.29 4.12
N ASP A 163 24.59 -39.01 4.65
CA ASP A 163 25.85 -39.50 4.06
C ASP A 163 25.96 -41.03 4.09
N ASP A 164 25.91 -41.65 2.91
CA ASP A 164 25.92 -43.11 2.73
C ASP A 164 27.34 -43.67 2.47
N LYS A 165 28.40 -42.86 2.60
CA LYS A 165 29.79 -43.27 2.32
C LYS A 165 30.24 -44.50 3.12
N SER A 166 29.85 -44.59 4.40
CA SER A 166 30.19 -45.74 5.27
C SER A 166 29.50 -47.01 4.78
N LEU A 167 28.22 -46.94 4.40
CA LEU A 167 27.49 -48.06 3.82
C LEU A 167 28.14 -48.57 2.53
N ARG A 168 28.52 -47.65 1.62
CA ARG A 168 29.21 -48.01 0.36
C ARG A 168 30.54 -48.73 0.59
N GLN A 169 31.30 -48.31 1.60
CA GLN A 169 32.63 -48.87 1.87
C GLN A 169 32.59 -50.18 2.66
N ALA A 170 31.58 -50.37 3.51
CA ALA A 170 31.60 -51.39 4.56
C ALA A 170 30.40 -52.36 4.52
N SER A 171 29.66 -52.39 3.41
CA SER A 171 28.55 -53.32 3.16
C SER A 171 28.35 -53.59 1.66
N ALA A 172 27.37 -54.42 1.31
CA ALA A 172 27.02 -54.66 -0.09
C ALA A 172 26.05 -53.61 -0.67
N TYR A 173 25.95 -52.42 -0.06
CA TYR A 173 25.00 -51.36 -0.43
C TYR A 173 25.00 -51.01 -1.92
N GLU A 174 26.17 -50.77 -2.54
CA GLU A 174 26.22 -50.45 -3.99
C GLU A 174 25.74 -51.61 -4.87
N LYS A 175 26.03 -52.85 -4.47
CA LYS A 175 25.55 -54.05 -5.19
C LYS A 175 24.03 -54.19 -5.06
N ILE A 176 23.48 -53.89 -3.89
CA ILE A 176 22.02 -53.90 -3.66
C ILE A 176 21.35 -52.84 -4.52
N ILE A 177 21.85 -51.59 -4.51
CA ILE A 177 21.28 -50.52 -5.34
C ILE A 177 21.37 -50.84 -6.84
N SER A 178 22.51 -51.36 -7.31
CA SER A 178 22.66 -51.78 -8.71
C SER A 178 21.74 -52.95 -9.07
N GLY A 179 21.55 -53.90 -8.15
CA GLY A 179 20.61 -55.01 -8.32
C GLY A 179 19.15 -54.53 -8.37
N LEU A 180 18.78 -53.57 -7.53
CA LEU A 180 17.47 -52.92 -7.57
C LEU A 180 17.22 -52.19 -8.89
N ASP A 181 18.20 -51.43 -9.39
CA ASP A 181 18.10 -50.75 -10.68
C ASP A 181 17.90 -51.75 -11.84
N GLY A 182 18.63 -52.87 -11.82
CA GLY A 182 18.43 -53.97 -12.77
C GLY A 182 17.06 -54.63 -12.65
N PHE A 183 16.61 -54.90 -11.43
CA PHE A 183 15.31 -55.50 -11.14
C PHE A 183 14.14 -54.64 -11.62
N PHE A 184 14.11 -53.35 -11.26
CA PHE A 184 13.00 -52.46 -11.64
C PHE A 184 12.94 -52.15 -13.14
N LYS A 185 14.03 -52.32 -13.91
CA LYS A 185 14.00 -52.27 -15.38
C LYS A 185 13.28 -53.46 -16.01
N GLY A 186 13.22 -54.60 -15.31
CA GLY A 186 12.51 -55.80 -15.75
C GLY A 186 11.04 -55.87 -15.31
N GLU A 187 10.61 -54.99 -14.41
CA GLU A 187 9.24 -54.91 -13.90
C GLU A 187 8.38 -53.93 -14.73
N PRO A 188 7.04 -54.02 -14.68
CA PRO A 188 6.16 -53.03 -15.32
C PRO A 188 6.48 -51.61 -14.89
N GLY A 189 6.45 -50.64 -15.82
CA GLY A 189 6.68 -49.22 -15.51
C GLY A 189 5.59 -48.60 -14.62
N PHE A 190 5.84 -47.41 -14.10
CA PHE A 190 5.00 -46.76 -13.08
C PHE A 190 3.55 -46.53 -13.52
N GLY A 191 3.32 -46.26 -14.82
CA GLY A 191 1.99 -46.09 -15.40
C GLY A 191 1.20 -47.40 -15.60
N GLY A 192 1.82 -48.56 -15.38
CA GLY A 192 1.26 -49.88 -15.71
C GLY A 192 1.85 -50.45 -17.02
N LYS A 193 1.21 -51.51 -17.56
CA LYS A 193 1.69 -52.20 -18.77
C LYS A 193 1.77 -51.25 -19.96
N GLY A 194 2.98 -51.04 -20.49
CA GLY A 194 3.27 -50.14 -21.61
C GLY A 194 3.92 -48.80 -21.23
N SER A 195 4.10 -48.52 -19.93
CA SER A 195 4.91 -47.39 -19.46
C SER A 195 6.41 -47.75 -19.46
N TYR A 196 7.24 -46.84 -19.98
CA TYR A 196 8.70 -47.02 -20.06
C TYR A 196 9.46 -46.41 -18.87
N GLU A 197 8.79 -45.66 -17.99
CA GLU A 197 9.41 -45.05 -16.80
C GLU A 197 9.52 -46.11 -15.69
N THR A 198 10.75 -46.44 -15.27
CA THR A 198 10.97 -47.32 -14.10
C THR A 198 10.63 -46.60 -12.80
N LEU A 199 10.49 -47.34 -11.69
CA LEU A 199 10.29 -46.73 -10.37
C LEU A 199 11.44 -45.74 -10.03
N LEU A 200 12.69 -46.10 -10.35
CA LEU A 200 13.84 -45.22 -10.10
C LEU A 200 13.80 -43.95 -10.95
N ASP A 201 13.34 -44.01 -12.19
CA ASP A 201 13.20 -42.81 -13.04
C ASP A 201 12.17 -41.84 -12.44
N VAL A 202 11.07 -42.37 -11.93
CA VAL A 202 10.02 -41.59 -11.27
C VAL A 202 10.56 -40.92 -10.00
N LEU A 203 11.26 -41.67 -9.14
CA LEU A 203 11.82 -41.13 -7.89
C LEU A 203 12.90 -40.07 -8.13
N LYS A 204 13.64 -40.15 -9.25
CA LYS A 204 14.68 -39.17 -9.62
C LYS A 204 14.12 -37.94 -10.35
N ALA A 205 12.89 -38.01 -10.89
CA ALA A 205 12.35 -36.99 -11.77
C ALA A 205 12.25 -35.58 -11.14
N PRO A 206 11.90 -35.39 -9.84
CA PRO A 206 11.86 -34.05 -9.25
C PRO A 206 13.24 -33.38 -9.28
N ALA A 207 14.27 -34.09 -8.83
CA ALA A 207 15.65 -33.61 -8.84
C ALA A 207 16.17 -33.38 -10.27
N ALA A 208 15.70 -34.15 -11.26
CA ALA A 208 16.04 -33.89 -12.66
C ALA A 208 15.38 -32.62 -13.22
N ALA A 209 14.12 -32.36 -12.85
CA ALA A 209 13.35 -31.19 -13.30
C ALA A 209 13.83 -29.89 -12.66
N SER A 210 14.20 -29.93 -11.37
CA SER A 210 14.72 -28.76 -10.65
C SER A 210 15.91 -29.13 -9.75
N PRO A 211 17.12 -29.27 -10.32
CA PRO A 211 18.27 -29.86 -9.62
C PRO A 211 18.71 -29.12 -8.37
N TYR A 212 18.58 -27.80 -8.35
CA TYR A 212 19.12 -26.94 -7.28
C TYR A 212 18.03 -26.18 -6.51
N SER A 213 16.75 -26.49 -6.71
CA SER A 213 15.64 -25.79 -6.04
C SER A 213 14.65 -26.78 -5.46
N LEU A 214 14.66 -26.96 -4.14
CA LEU A 214 13.70 -27.81 -3.43
C LEU A 214 12.26 -27.32 -3.65
N ALA A 215 12.02 -26.01 -3.72
CA ALA A 215 10.72 -25.45 -4.07
C ALA A 215 10.28 -25.86 -5.49
N GLY A 216 11.19 -25.80 -6.47
CA GLY A 216 10.91 -26.23 -7.83
C GLY A 216 10.66 -27.74 -7.94
N GLN A 217 11.27 -28.54 -7.07
CA GLN A 217 11.00 -29.98 -6.97
C GLN A 217 9.58 -30.25 -6.43
N LEU A 218 9.15 -29.54 -5.38
CA LEU A 218 7.79 -29.62 -4.85
C LEU A 218 6.74 -29.17 -5.87
N GLU A 219 7.02 -28.09 -6.61
CA GLU A 219 6.14 -27.60 -7.68
C GLU A 219 5.99 -28.64 -8.80
N PHE A 220 7.09 -29.26 -9.24
CA PHE A 220 7.05 -30.35 -10.22
C PHE A 220 6.23 -31.54 -9.74
N VAL A 221 6.40 -31.94 -8.47
CA VAL A 221 5.61 -33.01 -7.84
C VAL A 221 4.12 -32.69 -7.88
N LEU A 222 3.74 -31.48 -7.50
CA LEU A 222 2.34 -31.04 -7.49
C LEU A 222 1.74 -31.08 -8.90
N GLN A 223 2.47 -30.56 -9.89
CA GLN A 223 2.03 -30.53 -11.29
C GLN A 223 1.92 -31.93 -11.91
N LYS A 224 2.89 -32.82 -11.67
CA LYS A 224 2.95 -34.15 -12.29
C LYS A 224 2.09 -35.19 -11.57
N TRP A 225 2.02 -35.13 -10.24
CA TRP A 225 1.43 -36.18 -9.41
C TRP A 225 0.38 -35.71 -8.40
N GLY A 226 -0.06 -34.44 -8.43
CA GLY A 226 -1.06 -33.93 -7.48
C GLY A 226 -2.26 -34.86 -7.28
N ASN A 227 -2.81 -35.41 -8.37
CA ASN A 227 -3.96 -36.33 -8.34
C ASN A 227 -3.70 -37.66 -7.59
N LEU A 228 -2.44 -38.04 -7.37
CA LEU A 228 -2.03 -39.27 -6.68
C LEU A 228 -1.78 -39.06 -5.18
N LEU A 229 -1.57 -37.81 -4.75
CA LEU A 229 -1.12 -37.50 -3.40
C LEU A 229 -2.28 -37.38 -2.39
N GLY A 230 -3.50 -37.14 -2.86
CA GLY A 230 -4.68 -36.91 -2.03
C GLY A 230 -4.75 -35.47 -1.48
N GLU A 231 -5.98 -35.02 -1.22
CA GLU A 231 -6.29 -33.62 -0.91
C GLU A 231 -5.54 -33.08 0.33
N HIS A 232 -5.55 -33.84 1.43
CA HIS A 232 -4.87 -33.43 2.66
C HIS A 232 -3.35 -33.23 2.45
N PHE A 233 -2.71 -34.10 1.67
CA PHE A 233 -1.28 -33.98 1.42
C PHE A 233 -0.96 -32.82 0.48
N ILE A 234 -1.81 -32.55 -0.52
CA ILE A 234 -1.69 -31.37 -1.39
C ILE A 234 -1.68 -30.09 -0.54
N LEU A 235 -2.62 -29.95 0.41
CA LEU A 235 -2.66 -28.78 1.29
C LEU A 235 -1.37 -28.62 2.11
N ARG A 236 -0.77 -29.74 2.56
CA ARG A 236 0.53 -29.71 3.26
C ARG A 236 1.67 -29.29 2.34
N LEU A 237 1.70 -29.81 1.11
CA LEU A 237 2.71 -29.44 0.12
C LEU A 237 2.62 -27.95 -0.22
N LEU A 238 1.42 -27.43 -0.43
CA LEU A 238 1.16 -26.02 -0.66
C LEU A 238 1.65 -25.14 0.51
N ARG A 239 1.35 -25.52 1.76
CA ARG A 239 1.89 -24.83 2.95
C ARG A 239 3.41 -24.91 3.05
N GLY A 240 4.02 -26.03 2.66
CA GLY A 240 5.46 -26.18 2.61
C GLY A 240 6.11 -25.24 1.58
N MET A 241 5.48 -25.08 0.41
CA MET A 241 5.90 -24.10 -0.59
C MET A 241 5.76 -22.66 -0.09
N ASP A 242 4.69 -22.34 0.62
CA ASP A 242 4.52 -21.02 1.22
C ASP A 242 5.58 -20.72 2.28
N PHE A 243 5.97 -21.72 3.08
CA PHE A 243 7.04 -21.57 4.06
C PHE A 243 8.39 -21.26 3.39
N VAL A 244 8.68 -21.83 2.21
CA VAL A 244 9.87 -21.44 1.43
C VAL A 244 9.79 -19.97 0.99
N LYS A 245 8.62 -19.50 0.53
CA LYS A 245 8.43 -18.09 0.16
C LYS A 245 8.66 -17.15 1.33
N GLU A 246 8.13 -17.49 2.52
CA GLU A 246 8.34 -16.71 3.74
C GLU A 246 9.82 -16.56 4.09
N GLU A 247 10.58 -17.66 4.02
CA GLU A 247 12.00 -17.65 4.36
C GLU A 247 12.80 -16.76 3.39
N ILE A 248 12.44 -16.75 2.10
CA ILE A 248 13.05 -15.84 1.12
C ILE A 248 12.78 -14.38 1.50
N ILE A 249 11.51 -14.04 1.80
CA ILE A 249 11.10 -12.68 2.15
C ILE A 249 11.77 -12.21 3.44
N ARG A 250 11.85 -13.08 4.46
CA ARG A 250 12.50 -12.82 5.75
C ARG A 250 13.95 -12.36 5.62
N HIS A 251 14.71 -12.95 4.68
CA HIS A 251 16.13 -12.61 4.47
C HIS A 251 16.37 -11.49 3.45
N THR A 252 15.31 -10.91 2.88
CA THR A 252 15.43 -9.77 1.98
C THR A 252 15.48 -8.49 2.82
N GLY A 253 16.69 -8.00 3.14
CA GLY A 253 16.90 -6.86 4.05
C GLY A 253 16.13 -5.55 3.70
N PRO A 254 16.23 -4.50 4.55
CA PRO A 254 15.48 -3.26 4.37
C PRO A 254 15.78 -2.61 3.02
N GLY A 255 14.76 -2.52 2.15
CA GLY A 255 14.86 -1.99 0.78
C GLY A 255 14.85 -3.05 -0.34
N GLY A 256 14.69 -4.33 -0.01
CA GLY A 256 14.60 -5.42 -0.99
C GLY A 256 13.33 -5.43 -1.86
N PHE A 257 12.28 -4.71 -1.46
CA PHE A 257 11.06 -4.61 -2.25
C PHE A 257 11.12 -3.39 -3.18
N LYS A 258 11.67 -3.58 -4.39
CA LYS A 258 11.46 -2.65 -5.50
C LYS A 258 9.98 -2.69 -5.89
N GLY A 259 9.14 -1.88 -5.25
CA GLY A 259 7.95 -1.22 -5.82
C GLY A 259 6.99 -1.99 -6.74
N SER A 260 7.02 -3.32 -6.77
CA SER A 260 6.08 -4.14 -7.49
C SER A 260 5.85 -5.36 -6.63
N ALA A 261 4.93 -5.23 -5.66
CA ALA A 261 4.14 -6.39 -5.31
C ALA A 261 3.67 -6.96 -6.65
N PRO A 262 3.87 -8.26 -6.93
CA PRO A 262 3.52 -8.83 -8.22
C PRO A 262 2.14 -8.33 -8.59
N VAL A 263 2.05 -7.67 -9.76
CA VAL A 263 0.79 -7.20 -10.31
C VAL A 263 -0.02 -8.46 -10.58
N LEU A 264 -0.73 -8.90 -9.56
CA LEU A 264 -1.69 -9.97 -9.66
C LEU A 264 -2.80 -9.42 -10.54
N SER A 265 -2.90 -9.97 -11.74
CA SER A 265 -4.09 -9.82 -12.56
C SER A 265 -5.21 -10.53 -11.81
N PHE A 266 -6.00 -9.76 -11.06
CA PHE A 266 -7.11 -10.28 -10.29
C PHE A 266 -8.28 -10.61 -11.24
N GLY A 267 -8.22 -11.79 -11.85
CA GLY A 267 -9.35 -12.45 -12.48
C GLY A 267 -10.30 -12.94 -11.40
N GLY A 268 -11.18 -12.05 -10.93
CA GLY A 268 -12.16 -12.34 -9.88
C GLY A 268 -13.29 -11.31 -9.89
N ALA A 269 -13.82 -11.04 -11.08
CA ALA A 269 -14.98 -10.17 -11.31
C ALA A 269 -16.30 -10.71 -10.70
N GLU A 270 -16.25 -11.72 -9.84
CA GLU A 270 -17.45 -12.46 -9.43
C GLU A 270 -18.31 -11.75 -8.36
N ASN A 271 -17.89 -10.61 -7.79
CA ASN A 271 -18.70 -9.88 -6.80
C ASN A 271 -18.50 -8.34 -6.74
N GLU A 272 -17.95 -7.69 -7.77
CA GLU A 272 -17.84 -6.22 -7.78
C GLU A 272 -19.15 -5.55 -8.19
N TYR A 273 -20.03 -5.31 -7.21
CA TYR A 273 -21.26 -4.55 -7.38
C TYR A 273 -21.05 -3.05 -7.16
N GLU A 274 -21.90 -2.24 -7.78
CA GLU A 274 -21.89 -0.80 -7.61
C GLU A 274 -22.64 -0.37 -6.32
N ARG A 275 -21.97 0.38 -5.45
CA ARG A 275 -22.51 0.94 -4.20
C ARG A 275 -21.75 2.20 -3.75
N PHE A 276 -21.67 3.19 -4.62
CA PHE A 276 -21.10 4.50 -4.29
C PHE A 276 -21.81 5.17 -3.12
N SER A 277 -21.05 5.87 -2.29
CA SER A 277 -21.63 6.76 -1.28
C SER A 277 -22.06 8.10 -1.90
N PRO A 278 -23.21 8.66 -1.47
CA PRO A 278 -23.65 9.96 -1.96
C PRO A 278 -22.70 11.06 -1.47
N ASP A 279 -22.34 11.99 -2.35
CA ASP A 279 -21.58 13.18 -1.96
C ASP A 279 -22.51 14.27 -1.42
N ARG A 280 -22.04 15.00 -0.40
CA ARG A 280 -22.61 16.30 -0.02
C ARG A 280 -22.08 17.40 -0.95
N GLU A 281 -22.80 18.51 -1.05
CA GLU A 281 -22.48 19.60 -2.01
C GLU A 281 -21.03 20.11 -1.91
N TRP A 282 -20.48 20.15 -0.70
CA TRP A 282 -19.12 20.63 -0.46
C TRP A 282 -18.03 19.62 -0.83
N MET A 283 -18.33 18.31 -0.84
CA MET A 283 -17.34 17.24 -0.97
C MET A 283 -16.61 17.24 -2.33
N PRO A 284 -17.28 17.40 -3.49
CA PRO A 284 -16.59 17.54 -4.78
C PRO A 284 -15.75 18.81 -4.89
N ARG A 285 -16.12 19.86 -4.15
CA ARG A 285 -15.50 21.19 -4.23
C ARG A 285 -14.35 21.39 -3.23
N LEU A 286 -13.99 20.35 -2.49
CA LEU A 286 -12.92 20.39 -1.50
C LEU A 286 -11.56 20.61 -2.18
N VAL A 287 -10.79 21.57 -1.65
CA VAL A 287 -9.37 21.76 -1.95
C VAL A 287 -8.62 21.59 -0.64
N LEU A 288 -7.82 20.54 -0.54
CA LEU A 288 -7.20 20.11 0.71
C LEU A 288 -5.73 20.53 0.74
N ILE A 289 -5.27 21.05 1.87
CA ILE A 289 -3.84 21.23 2.15
C ILE A 289 -3.43 20.41 3.36
N ALA A 290 -2.34 19.66 3.23
CA ALA A 290 -1.74 18.88 4.30
C ALA A 290 -0.66 19.71 5.03
N LYS A 291 -0.68 19.68 6.36
CA LYS A 291 0.35 20.30 7.20
C LYS A 291 0.75 19.34 8.33
N ASN A 292 2.03 18.95 8.38
CA ASN A 292 2.61 18.38 9.60
C ASN A 292 2.49 19.41 10.74
N ALA A 293 1.72 19.07 11.78
CA ALA A 293 1.31 20.02 12.80
C ALA A 293 2.52 20.62 13.54
N TYR A 294 3.44 19.79 14.04
CA TYR A 294 4.60 20.25 14.80
C TYR A 294 5.54 21.12 13.96
N VAL A 295 5.86 20.67 12.74
CA VAL A 295 6.71 21.43 11.82
C VAL A 295 6.06 22.76 11.44
N TRP A 296 4.76 22.77 11.19
CA TRP A 296 4.03 23.99 10.84
C TRP A 296 4.02 25.00 11.99
N LEU A 297 3.79 24.55 13.22
CA LEU A 297 3.83 25.41 14.41
C LEU A 297 5.23 26.02 14.65
N ASP A 298 6.30 25.25 14.44
CA ASP A 298 7.68 25.76 14.47
C ASP A 298 7.95 26.79 13.37
N GLN A 299 7.49 26.55 12.13
CA GLN A 299 7.61 27.51 11.04
C GLN A 299 6.82 28.81 11.31
N LEU A 300 5.59 28.70 11.83
CA LEU A 300 4.79 29.85 12.24
C LEU A 300 5.46 30.62 13.37
N SER A 301 6.09 29.93 14.32
CA SER A 301 6.83 30.60 15.40
C SER A 301 7.93 31.51 14.85
N ARG A 302 8.68 31.00 13.87
CA ARG A 302 9.75 31.76 13.18
C ARG A 302 9.18 32.91 12.35
N GLN A 303 8.09 32.66 11.61
CA GLN A 303 7.44 33.67 10.76
C GLN A 303 6.86 34.85 11.56
N TYR A 304 6.21 34.57 12.69
CA TYR A 304 5.54 35.59 13.51
C TYR A 304 6.40 36.11 14.67
N GLY A 305 7.62 35.60 14.85
CA GLY A 305 8.56 36.06 15.87
C GLY A 305 8.10 35.83 17.32
N ARG A 306 7.23 34.84 17.56
CA ARG A 306 6.73 34.45 18.89
C ARG A 306 6.58 32.93 18.98
N GLU A 307 6.68 32.36 20.16
CA GLU A 307 6.47 30.92 20.33
C GLU A 307 5.02 30.53 20.05
N ILE A 308 4.84 29.56 19.15
CA ILE A 308 3.58 28.95 18.76
C ILE A 308 3.80 27.44 18.84
N SER A 309 3.32 26.81 19.90
CA SER A 309 3.52 25.38 20.19
C SER A 309 2.21 24.60 20.31
N ARG A 310 1.07 25.29 20.39
CA ARG A 310 -0.26 24.68 20.54
C ARG A 310 -1.21 25.07 19.40
N LEU A 311 -2.23 24.26 19.17
CA LEU A 311 -3.20 24.45 18.07
C LEU A 311 -4.02 25.75 18.22
N ASP A 312 -4.37 26.13 19.45
CA ASP A 312 -5.09 27.37 19.77
C ASP A 312 -4.25 28.63 19.52
N GLN A 313 -2.93 28.51 19.37
CA GLN A 313 -2.03 29.64 19.14
C GLN A 313 -1.81 29.97 17.66
N VAL A 314 -2.27 29.12 16.74
CA VAL A 314 -2.22 29.37 15.28
C VAL A 314 -2.86 30.73 14.99
N PRO A 315 -2.16 31.68 14.33
CA PRO A 315 -2.69 33.03 14.06
C PRO A 315 -3.93 33.01 13.17
N ASP A 316 -4.85 33.95 13.37
CA ASP A 316 -6.05 34.07 12.53
C ASP A 316 -5.70 34.51 11.11
N GLU A 317 -4.64 35.30 10.95
CA GLU A 317 -4.10 35.74 9.66
C GLU A 317 -3.66 34.56 8.79
N GLU A 318 -3.16 33.49 9.40
CA GLU A 318 -2.75 32.28 8.70
C GLU A 318 -3.96 31.49 8.19
N LEU A 319 -5.02 31.37 8.99
CA LEU A 319 -6.28 30.74 8.58
C LEU A 319 -6.95 31.53 7.45
N ALA A 320 -6.97 32.87 7.56
CA ALA A 320 -7.47 33.75 6.53
C ALA A 320 -6.62 33.65 5.24
N LEU A 321 -5.29 33.50 5.36
CA LEU A 321 -4.41 33.31 4.22
C LEU A 321 -4.71 32.00 3.49
N LEU A 322 -4.88 30.89 4.19
CA LEU A 322 -5.27 29.61 3.57
C LEU A 322 -6.59 29.73 2.81
N ALA A 323 -7.61 30.34 3.42
CA ALA A 323 -8.90 30.59 2.76
C ALA A 323 -8.75 31.49 1.52
N LYS A 324 -7.94 32.57 1.62
CA LYS A 324 -7.65 33.46 0.49
C LYS A 324 -6.97 32.74 -0.68
N ARG A 325 -6.17 31.71 -0.40
CA ARG A 325 -5.52 30.86 -1.43
C ARG A 325 -6.47 29.80 -2.05
N GLY A 326 -7.73 29.78 -1.62
CA GLY A 326 -8.77 28.88 -2.14
C GLY A 326 -8.78 27.50 -1.49
N PHE A 327 -8.08 27.31 -0.37
CA PHE A 327 -8.19 26.09 0.41
C PHE A 327 -9.49 26.08 1.20
N SER A 328 -10.16 24.92 1.23
CA SER A 328 -11.41 24.70 1.97
C SER A 328 -11.31 23.54 2.96
N GLY A 329 -10.20 22.81 2.96
CA GLY A 329 -9.84 21.84 3.98
C GLY A 329 -8.39 21.98 4.45
N LEU A 330 -8.17 21.76 5.74
CA LEU A 330 -6.86 21.76 6.38
C LEU A 330 -6.66 20.41 7.08
N TRP A 331 -5.78 19.57 6.51
CA TRP A 331 -5.38 18.31 7.11
C TRP A 331 -4.16 18.51 8.00
N LEU A 332 -4.32 18.21 9.28
CA LEU A 332 -3.25 18.27 10.27
C LEU A 332 -2.73 16.86 10.55
N ILE A 333 -1.47 16.63 10.20
CA ILE A 333 -0.81 15.34 10.40
C ILE A 333 -0.21 15.29 11.80
N GLY A 334 -0.46 14.18 12.48
CA GLY A 334 0.16 13.86 13.77
C GLY A 334 -0.42 14.61 14.97
N LEU A 335 -1.76 14.75 14.99
CA LEU A 335 -2.54 15.34 16.08
C LEU A 335 -2.63 14.46 17.34
N TRP A 336 -2.59 13.15 17.15
CA TRP A 336 -2.87 12.16 18.18
C TRP A 336 -1.69 11.97 19.16
N GLU A 337 -1.99 11.48 20.35
CA GLU A 337 -0.98 11.05 21.31
C GLU A 337 -0.21 9.84 20.75
N ARG A 338 1.12 9.94 20.79
CA ARG A 338 2.02 9.00 20.12
C ARG A 338 2.75 8.13 21.12
N SER A 339 3.10 6.92 20.67
CA SER A 339 3.89 5.93 21.39
C SER A 339 5.20 6.50 21.93
N TRP A 340 5.48 6.34 23.22
CA TRP A 340 6.78 6.73 23.77
C TRP A 340 7.86 5.75 23.36
N ALA A 341 7.51 4.46 23.27
CA ALA A 341 8.40 3.42 22.78
C ALA A 341 8.91 3.71 21.36
N SER A 342 8.03 4.14 20.43
CA SER A 342 8.43 4.57 19.08
C SER A 342 9.49 5.68 19.09
N ARG A 343 9.34 6.69 19.96
CA ARG A 343 10.34 7.76 20.13
C ARG A 343 11.67 7.19 20.65
N GLU A 344 11.61 6.40 21.70
CA GLU A 344 12.79 5.86 22.36
C GLU A 344 13.61 4.95 21.43
N ILE A 345 12.92 4.11 20.65
CA ILE A 345 13.52 3.28 19.61
C ILE A 345 14.37 4.12 18.65
N LYS A 346 13.81 5.20 18.09
CA LYS A 346 14.52 6.07 17.13
C LYS A 346 15.72 6.77 17.77
N GLN A 347 15.59 7.20 19.02
CA GLN A 347 16.67 7.82 19.78
C GLN A 347 17.82 6.84 20.03
N ARG A 348 17.52 5.59 20.39
CA ARG A 348 18.52 4.51 20.53
C ARG A 348 19.24 4.20 19.21
N MET A 349 18.56 4.38 18.07
CA MET A 349 19.13 4.29 16.71
C MET A 349 19.93 5.53 16.27
N GLY A 350 20.24 6.46 17.18
CA GLY A 350 21.08 7.62 16.92
C GLY A 350 20.33 8.88 16.47
N GLN A 351 19.00 8.87 16.45
CA GLN A 351 18.18 10.05 16.12
C GLN A 351 17.73 10.78 17.40
N ALA A 352 18.65 11.46 18.08
CA ALA A 352 18.39 12.09 19.38
C ALA A 352 17.17 13.06 19.38
N ASP A 353 16.98 13.81 18.29
CA ASP A 353 15.91 14.81 18.14
C ASP A 353 14.60 14.23 17.55
N ALA A 354 14.54 12.92 17.23
CA ALA A 354 13.35 12.33 16.63
C ALA A 354 12.17 12.27 17.61
N VAL A 355 10.96 12.55 17.12
CA VAL A 355 9.72 12.21 17.82
C VAL A 355 9.17 10.87 17.35
N ALA A 356 8.22 10.33 18.12
CA ALA A 356 7.49 9.13 17.75
C ALA A 356 6.86 9.26 16.35
N SER A 357 6.76 8.15 15.64
CA SER A 357 6.00 8.09 14.38
C SER A 357 4.59 8.63 14.61
N ALA A 358 4.12 9.50 13.72
CA ALA A 358 2.74 9.98 13.73
C ALA A 358 1.70 8.86 13.59
N TYR A 359 2.10 7.66 13.14
CA TYR A 359 1.23 6.50 12.97
C TYR A 359 1.47 5.39 14.01
N SER A 360 2.43 5.58 14.94
CA SER A 360 2.54 4.72 16.14
C SER A 360 1.81 5.42 17.28
N LEU A 361 0.51 5.11 17.42
CA LEU A 361 -0.40 5.82 18.31
C LEU A 361 -0.46 5.21 19.70
N TYR A 362 -0.40 6.03 20.74
CA TYR A 362 -0.67 5.59 22.11
C TYR A 362 -2.19 5.42 22.34
N ASP A 363 -2.95 6.45 21.92
CA ASP A 363 -4.42 6.47 21.92
C ASP A 363 -4.92 7.54 20.92
N TYR A 364 -6.21 7.53 20.61
CA TYR A 364 -6.89 8.54 19.76
C TYR A 364 -7.29 9.80 20.53
N ASP A 365 -6.42 10.25 21.43
CA ASP A 365 -6.54 11.52 22.13
C ASP A 365 -5.65 12.58 21.49
N ILE A 366 -6.07 13.86 21.56
CA ILE A 366 -5.24 14.96 21.05
C ILE A 366 -4.03 15.13 21.95
N ALA A 367 -2.84 15.11 21.35
CA ALA A 367 -1.58 15.20 22.07
C ALA A 367 -1.58 16.39 23.03
N TYR A 368 -1.24 16.14 24.30
CA TYR A 368 -1.23 17.16 25.34
C TYR A 368 -0.29 18.34 24.99
N GLU A 369 0.85 18.05 24.35
CA GLU A 369 1.80 19.06 23.88
C GLU A 369 1.20 20.03 22.84
N LEU A 370 0.20 19.59 22.07
CA LEU A 370 -0.55 20.43 21.12
C LEU A 370 -1.71 21.21 21.77
N GLY A 371 -1.92 20.99 23.08
CA GLY A 371 -2.93 21.65 23.89
C GLY A 371 -4.21 20.87 24.12
N GLY A 372 -4.26 19.61 23.68
CA GLY A 372 -5.40 18.71 23.90
C GLY A 372 -6.69 19.14 23.19
N TRP A 373 -7.81 18.55 23.62
CA TRP A 373 -9.14 18.77 23.03
C TRP A 373 -9.60 20.23 23.07
N GLU A 374 -9.24 20.99 24.11
CA GLU A 374 -9.59 22.42 24.22
C GLU A 374 -8.95 23.24 23.09
N ALA A 375 -7.65 23.03 22.84
CA ALA A 375 -6.92 23.74 21.80
C ALA A 375 -7.43 23.37 20.40
N LEU A 376 -7.73 22.08 20.16
CA LEU A 376 -8.34 21.63 18.92
C LEU A 376 -9.71 22.28 18.70
N ASN A 377 -10.59 22.30 19.72
CA ASN A 377 -11.92 22.87 19.61
C ASN A 377 -11.88 24.37 19.27
N ASN A 378 -10.94 25.11 19.88
CA ASN A 378 -10.68 26.50 19.55
C ASN A 378 -10.26 26.67 18.08
N LEU A 379 -9.23 25.95 17.64
CA LEU A 379 -8.74 26.01 16.26
C LEU A 379 -9.84 25.63 15.26
N ARG A 380 -10.58 24.55 15.54
CA ARG A 380 -11.68 24.08 14.69
C ARG A 380 -12.75 25.14 14.50
N TRP A 381 -13.14 25.83 15.58
CA TRP A 381 -14.11 26.91 15.49
C TRP A 381 -13.60 28.08 14.64
N ARG A 382 -12.36 28.53 14.86
CA ARG A 382 -11.75 29.64 14.09
C ARG A 382 -11.53 29.28 12.61
N ALA A 383 -11.09 28.05 12.34
CA ALA A 383 -10.96 27.52 10.99
C ALA A 383 -12.30 27.49 10.26
N TRP A 384 -13.36 27.04 10.94
CA TRP A 384 -14.72 27.02 10.38
C TRP A 384 -15.24 28.42 10.03
N GLN A 385 -14.96 29.44 10.86
CA GLN A 385 -15.31 30.84 10.54
C GLN A 385 -14.64 31.35 9.24
N ASN A 386 -13.49 30.77 8.88
CA ASN A 386 -12.78 31.06 7.63
C ASN A 386 -13.14 30.12 6.48
N GLY A 387 -14.15 29.24 6.66
CA GLY A 387 -14.57 28.27 5.64
C GLY A 387 -13.67 27.03 5.52
N LEU A 388 -12.75 26.82 6.47
CA LEU A 388 -11.84 25.68 6.49
C LEU A 388 -12.41 24.52 7.32
N ARG A 389 -12.50 23.35 6.70
CA ARG A 389 -12.82 22.08 7.35
C ARG A 389 -11.55 21.41 7.83
N LEU A 390 -11.47 21.05 9.11
CA LEU A 390 -10.34 20.28 9.60
C LEU A 390 -10.42 18.83 9.13
N ALA A 391 -9.28 18.26 8.79
CA ALA A 391 -9.10 16.84 8.51
C ALA A 391 -8.07 16.24 9.45
N ALA A 392 -8.25 14.96 9.75
CA ALA A 392 -7.32 14.17 10.56
C ALA A 392 -6.97 12.84 9.89
N ASP A 393 -5.80 12.33 10.24
CA ASP A 393 -5.42 10.95 9.96
C ASP A 393 -6.17 9.96 10.85
N MET A 394 -6.42 8.77 10.33
CA MET A 394 -6.89 7.62 11.07
C MET A 394 -6.08 6.39 10.65
N VAL A 395 -5.42 5.73 11.61
CA VAL A 395 -4.63 4.51 11.42
C VAL A 395 -5.35 3.30 12.04
N PRO A 396 -6.33 2.69 11.34
CA PRO A 396 -7.19 1.67 11.93
C PRO A 396 -6.56 0.27 12.02
N ASN A 397 -5.42 0.03 11.37
CA ASN A 397 -4.85 -1.32 11.23
C ASN A 397 -4.09 -1.79 12.49
N HIS A 398 -3.44 -0.88 13.20
CA HIS A 398 -2.52 -1.20 14.29
C HIS A 398 -2.49 -0.06 15.31
N MET A 399 -1.94 -0.35 16.49
CA MET A 399 -1.66 0.64 17.54
C MET A 399 -0.15 0.70 17.81
N GLY A 400 0.34 1.68 18.57
CA GLY A 400 1.72 1.67 19.07
C GLY A 400 1.97 0.48 20.02
N ILE A 401 3.21 -0.03 20.08
CA ILE A 401 3.55 -1.20 20.91
C ILE A 401 3.32 -0.98 22.41
N ASP A 402 3.37 0.26 22.88
CA ASP A 402 3.08 0.69 24.26
C ASP A 402 1.73 1.39 24.40
N SER A 403 0.84 1.23 23.41
CA SER A 403 -0.49 1.82 23.44
C SER A 403 -1.30 1.35 24.63
N LYS A 404 -2.31 2.16 24.96
CA LYS A 404 -3.30 1.82 25.98
C LYS A 404 -3.99 0.48 25.66
N TRP A 405 -4.27 0.21 24.38
CA TRP A 405 -4.92 -1.02 23.94
C TRP A 405 -4.02 -2.25 24.18
N VAL A 406 -2.71 -2.17 23.91
CA VAL A 406 -1.78 -3.30 24.20
C VAL A 406 -1.71 -3.59 25.71
N THR A 407 -1.87 -2.55 26.52
CA THR A 407 -1.84 -2.68 27.99
C THR A 407 -3.14 -3.28 28.53
N GLU A 408 -4.29 -2.76 28.10
CA GLU A 408 -5.61 -3.07 28.65
C GLU A 408 -6.33 -4.22 27.94
N HIS A 409 -6.05 -4.45 26.65
CA HIS A 409 -6.69 -5.44 25.79
C HIS A 409 -5.67 -6.22 24.95
N PRO A 410 -4.71 -6.94 25.58
CA PRO A 410 -3.67 -7.67 24.85
C PRO A 410 -4.21 -8.81 23.96
N ASP A 411 -5.45 -9.24 24.18
CA ASP A 411 -6.19 -10.23 23.39
C ASP A 411 -6.72 -9.69 22.06
N TRP A 412 -6.80 -8.37 21.88
CA TRP A 412 -7.22 -7.74 20.64
C TRP A 412 -6.15 -7.79 19.54
N PHE A 413 -4.93 -8.22 19.86
CA PHE A 413 -3.79 -8.22 18.95
C PHE A 413 -3.46 -9.62 18.46
N LEU A 414 -2.93 -9.71 17.23
CA LEU A 414 -2.36 -10.96 16.73
C LEU A 414 -1.16 -11.32 17.57
N SER A 415 -1.21 -12.46 18.25
CA SER A 415 -0.18 -12.87 19.18
C SER A 415 -0.04 -14.38 19.29
N LEU A 416 1.12 -14.81 19.79
CA LEU A 416 1.45 -16.19 20.12
C LEU A 416 1.85 -16.31 21.59
N PRO A 417 1.57 -17.45 22.24
CA PRO A 417 2.05 -17.74 23.59
C PRO A 417 3.52 -18.20 23.61
N TYR A 418 4.15 -18.32 22.44
CA TYR A 418 5.55 -18.74 22.25
C TYR A 418 6.22 -17.88 21.17
N SER A 419 7.56 -17.84 21.17
CA SER A 419 8.31 -17.14 20.13
C SER A 419 8.16 -17.88 18.79
N PRO A 420 7.77 -17.21 17.68
CA PRO A 420 7.58 -17.85 16.38
C PRO A 420 8.87 -18.45 15.82
N TYR A 421 10.02 -17.91 16.21
CA TYR A 421 11.34 -18.37 15.80
C TYR A 421 12.22 -18.69 17.03
N PRO A 422 12.89 -19.85 17.05
CA PRO A 422 13.78 -20.24 18.14
C PRO A 422 15.02 -19.35 18.31
N ASN A 423 15.46 -18.66 17.26
CA ASN A 423 16.63 -17.79 17.28
C ASN A 423 16.31 -16.34 17.69
N TYR A 424 15.05 -16.03 17.99
CA TYR A 424 14.68 -14.70 18.46
C TYR A 424 15.11 -14.51 19.91
N GLU A 425 15.77 -13.38 20.14
CA GLU A 425 16.27 -12.98 21.44
C GLU A 425 15.64 -11.65 21.82
N PHE A 426 15.27 -11.50 23.10
CA PHE A 426 14.53 -10.33 23.59
C PHE A 426 15.32 -9.69 24.73
N ASN A 427 16.51 -9.17 24.43
CA ASN A 427 17.43 -8.56 25.39
C ASN A 427 17.53 -7.04 25.23
N SER A 428 16.81 -6.45 24.27
CA SER A 428 16.79 -5.01 23.93
C SER A 428 16.39 -4.04 25.05
N GLY A 429 16.08 -4.52 26.25
CA GLY A 429 15.63 -3.72 27.38
C GLY A 429 14.16 -3.30 27.25
N ASP A 430 13.57 -2.93 28.39
CA ASP A 430 12.16 -2.58 28.45
C ASP A 430 11.90 -1.19 27.86
N LEU A 431 10.89 -1.09 27.00
CA LEU A 431 10.41 0.15 26.40
C LEU A 431 9.10 0.65 27.03
N SER A 432 8.48 -0.13 27.91
CA SER A 432 7.24 0.25 28.55
C SER A 432 7.45 1.25 29.68
N ARG A 433 6.68 2.33 29.66
CA ARG A 433 6.56 3.27 30.80
C ARG A 433 5.47 2.89 31.79
N ASP A 434 4.57 1.99 31.41
CA ASP A 434 3.52 1.53 32.30
C ASP A 434 4.07 0.44 33.23
N SER A 435 3.90 0.62 34.54
CA SER A 435 4.37 -0.33 35.56
C SER A 435 3.72 -1.73 35.46
N ARG A 436 2.55 -1.85 34.80
CA ARG A 436 1.78 -3.10 34.65
C ARG A 436 2.39 -4.06 33.63
N VAL A 437 3.02 -3.55 32.57
CA VAL A 437 3.48 -4.36 31.43
C VAL A 437 4.92 -4.05 31.05
N GLY A 438 5.70 -5.06 30.69
CA GLY A 438 7.00 -4.91 30.04
C GLY A 438 6.89 -5.12 28.53
N ILE A 439 7.60 -4.31 27.75
CA ILE A 439 7.61 -4.37 26.28
C ILE A 439 9.06 -4.45 25.83
N ILE A 440 9.42 -5.55 25.16
CA ILE A 440 10.80 -5.84 24.79
C ILE A 440 10.83 -6.21 23.31
N LEU A 441 11.63 -5.50 22.53
CA LEU A 441 11.83 -5.81 21.11
C LEU A 441 12.74 -7.02 20.92
N GLU A 442 12.58 -7.67 19.78
CA GLU A 442 13.50 -8.67 19.30
C GLU A 442 14.84 -8.02 18.89
N ASP A 443 15.98 -8.65 19.20
CA ASP A 443 17.31 -8.05 19.09
C ASP A 443 17.77 -7.78 17.65
N HIS A 444 17.34 -8.61 16.67
CA HIS A 444 17.66 -8.43 15.26
C HIS A 444 16.99 -7.18 14.67
N TYR A 445 16.05 -6.57 15.39
CA TYR A 445 15.50 -5.28 15.02
C TYR A 445 16.60 -4.20 14.82
N TYR A 446 17.58 -4.12 15.70
CA TYR A 446 18.59 -3.05 15.71
C TYR A 446 19.67 -3.22 14.65
N ASN A 447 19.98 -4.46 14.26
CA ASN A 447 21.01 -4.78 13.29
C ASN A 447 20.44 -5.18 11.91
N HIS A 448 19.11 -5.29 11.79
CA HIS A 448 18.39 -5.69 10.59
C HIS A 448 18.85 -7.02 9.99
N SER A 449 19.36 -7.96 10.80
CA SER A 449 19.78 -9.29 10.33
C SER A 449 18.63 -10.30 10.22
N ASP A 450 17.42 -9.92 10.62
CA ASP A 450 16.19 -10.71 10.51
C ASP A 450 14.96 -9.78 10.47
N ALA A 451 13.79 -10.30 10.09
CA ALA A 451 12.55 -9.55 9.98
C ALA A 451 11.95 -9.12 11.32
N ALA A 452 12.34 -9.73 12.45
CA ALA A 452 11.87 -9.40 13.80
C ALA A 452 10.34 -9.24 13.89
N VAL A 453 9.55 -10.27 13.53
CA VAL A 453 8.10 -10.11 13.26
C VAL A 453 7.21 -9.87 14.49
N VAL A 454 7.75 -10.05 15.70
CA VAL A 454 7.02 -9.90 16.98
C VAL A 454 7.85 -9.15 18.01
N PHE A 455 7.16 -8.52 18.97
CA PHE A 455 7.75 -8.07 20.23
C PHE A 455 7.19 -8.87 21.41
N LYS A 456 7.94 -8.91 22.51
CA LYS A 456 7.55 -9.60 23.74
C LYS A 456 6.83 -8.63 24.67
N ARG A 457 5.58 -8.95 25.02
CA ARG A 457 4.83 -8.33 26.12
C ARG A 457 4.90 -9.25 27.35
N VAL A 458 5.24 -8.69 28.50
CA VAL A 458 5.17 -9.38 29.80
C VAL A 458 4.18 -8.66 30.70
N ASP A 459 3.14 -9.35 31.14
CA ASP A 459 2.30 -8.87 32.22
C ASP A 459 3.06 -9.00 33.54
N ARG A 460 3.38 -7.88 34.20
CA ARG A 460 4.20 -7.91 35.42
C ARG A 460 3.42 -8.39 36.64
N TRP A 461 2.10 -8.48 36.57
CA TRP A 461 1.26 -8.94 37.67
C TRP A 461 1.00 -10.44 37.60
N THR A 462 0.70 -10.96 36.40
CA THR A 462 0.41 -12.38 36.21
C THR A 462 1.65 -13.19 35.80
N GLY A 463 2.69 -12.52 35.28
CA GLY A 463 3.83 -13.17 34.65
C GLY A 463 3.55 -13.70 33.24
N GLU A 464 2.35 -13.45 32.69
CA GLU A 464 1.98 -13.89 31.35
C GLU A 464 2.90 -13.27 30.29
N VAL A 465 3.41 -14.11 29.39
CA VAL A 465 4.22 -13.68 28.26
C VAL A 465 3.43 -13.88 26.97
N ARG A 466 3.36 -12.83 26.16
CA ARG A 466 2.81 -12.90 24.79
C ARG A 466 3.80 -12.32 23.79
N TYR A 467 3.82 -12.90 22.60
CA TYR A 467 4.60 -12.43 21.47
C TYR A 467 3.62 -11.82 20.47
N ILE A 468 3.56 -10.49 20.42
CA ILE A 468 2.58 -9.74 19.63
C ILE A 468 3.21 -9.36 18.30
N TYR A 469 2.49 -9.58 17.21
CA TYR A 469 2.96 -9.23 15.86
C TYR A 469 3.00 -7.72 15.64
N HIS A 470 4.05 -7.28 14.95
CA HIS A 470 4.12 -5.91 14.44
C HIS A 470 3.19 -5.70 13.24
N GLY A 471 2.73 -4.47 13.01
CA GLY A 471 1.99 -4.14 11.79
C GLY A 471 2.84 -4.36 10.53
N ASN A 472 2.23 -4.86 9.47
CA ASN A 472 2.93 -5.15 8.21
C ASN A 472 1.95 -5.09 7.01
N ASP A 473 2.42 -4.62 5.87
CA ASP A 473 1.69 -4.52 4.59
C ASP A 473 2.03 -5.64 3.58
N GLY A 474 2.87 -6.59 3.98
CA GLY A 474 3.40 -7.68 3.14
C GLY A 474 4.83 -7.44 2.64
N THR A 475 5.54 -6.45 3.21
CA THR A 475 6.96 -6.22 2.98
C THR A 475 7.82 -7.04 3.96
N SER A 476 9.11 -7.20 3.64
CA SER A 476 10.03 -8.02 4.44
C SER A 476 10.29 -7.47 5.84
N MET A 477 10.21 -6.15 6.03
CA MET A 477 10.45 -5.49 7.31
C MET A 477 9.14 -4.92 7.85
N PRO A 478 8.64 -5.41 8.99
CA PRO A 478 7.42 -4.88 9.59
C PRO A 478 7.63 -3.48 10.19
N TRP A 479 6.52 -2.80 10.49
CA TRP A 479 6.49 -1.55 11.24
C TRP A 479 6.72 -1.84 12.73
N ASN A 480 7.98 -2.02 13.09
CA ASN A 480 8.44 -2.52 14.40
C ASN A 480 8.06 -1.68 15.63
N ASP A 481 7.55 -0.47 15.46
CA ASP A 481 7.02 0.36 16.54
C ASP A 481 5.49 0.27 16.66
N THR A 482 4.87 -0.70 15.99
CA THR A 482 3.40 -0.91 15.98
C THR A 482 3.03 -2.34 16.40
N ALA A 483 1.79 -2.53 16.83
CA ALA A 483 1.18 -3.79 17.24
C ALA A 483 -0.08 -4.05 16.41
N GLN A 484 -0.11 -5.19 15.70
CA GLN A 484 -1.16 -5.52 14.74
C GLN A 484 -2.45 -6.00 15.42
N LEU A 485 -3.57 -5.34 15.09
CA LEU A 485 -4.90 -5.74 15.58
C LEU A 485 -5.40 -7.02 14.89
N ASN A 486 -6.15 -7.83 15.63
CA ASN A 486 -6.75 -9.07 15.15
C ASN A 486 -8.16 -8.84 14.60
N PHE A 487 -8.24 -8.56 13.30
CA PHE A 487 -9.51 -8.31 12.61
C PHE A 487 -10.40 -9.54 12.44
N LEU A 488 -9.99 -10.76 12.85
CA LEU A 488 -10.92 -11.90 12.94
C LEU A 488 -11.95 -11.71 14.06
N GLN A 489 -11.59 -10.98 15.13
CA GLN A 489 -12.47 -10.76 16.27
C GLN A 489 -13.50 -9.67 15.97
N ALA A 490 -14.77 -9.96 16.19
CA ALA A 490 -15.86 -9.02 15.93
C ALA A 490 -15.82 -7.82 16.88
N GLU A 491 -15.42 -8.04 18.13
CA GLU A 491 -15.28 -6.99 19.13
C GLU A 491 -14.21 -5.97 18.75
N VAL A 492 -13.08 -6.44 18.18
CA VAL A 492 -12.00 -5.57 17.69
C VAL A 492 -12.49 -4.72 16.53
N ARG A 493 -13.20 -5.31 15.56
CA ARG A 493 -13.77 -4.55 14.42
C ARG A 493 -14.73 -3.47 14.91
N GLU A 494 -15.61 -3.78 15.87
CA GLU A 494 -16.53 -2.80 16.44
C GLU A 494 -15.81 -1.70 17.23
N ALA A 495 -14.79 -2.03 18.03
CA ALA A 495 -13.99 -1.04 18.75
C ALA A 495 -13.29 -0.05 17.80
N VAL A 496 -12.74 -0.55 16.68
CA VAL A 496 -12.15 0.30 15.65
C VAL A 496 -13.23 1.16 14.98
N ILE A 497 -14.41 0.61 14.62
CA ILE A 497 -15.52 1.39 14.05
C ILE A 497 -15.95 2.52 15.00
N GLN A 498 -16.10 2.26 16.30
CA GLN A 498 -16.44 3.27 17.29
C GLN A 498 -15.39 4.36 17.39
N THR A 499 -14.11 3.99 17.28
CA THR A 499 -13.00 4.95 17.24
C THR A 499 -13.07 5.82 15.98
N ILE A 500 -13.34 5.23 14.81
CA ILE A 500 -13.57 5.98 13.56
C ILE A 500 -14.74 6.96 13.71
N LEU A 501 -15.85 6.53 14.30
CA LEU A 501 -17.02 7.38 14.54
C LEU A 501 -16.69 8.51 15.53
N HIS A 502 -15.88 8.24 16.56
CA HIS A 502 -15.38 9.28 17.46
C HIS A 502 -14.55 10.34 16.71
N VAL A 503 -13.64 9.92 15.83
CA VAL A 503 -12.88 10.85 14.98
C VAL A 503 -13.83 11.62 14.03
N ALA A 504 -14.79 10.94 13.41
CA ALA A 504 -15.74 11.54 12.47
C ALA A 504 -16.62 12.63 13.09
N ARG A 505 -17.02 12.46 14.36
CA ARG A 505 -17.75 13.48 15.12
C ARG A 505 -16.94 14.77 15.34
N ASN A 506 -15.61 14.68 15.25
CA ASN A 506 -14.72 15.80 15.49
C ASN A 506 -14.09 16.40 14.23
N PHE A 507 -13.95 15.59 13.17
CA PHE A 507 -13.35 15.95 11.90
C PHE A 507 -14.28 15.58 10.75
N PRO A 508 -14.80 16.56 9.98
CA PRO A 508 -15.64 16.29 8.82
C PRO A 508 -14.89 15.62 7.66
N ILE A 509 -13.57 15.51 7.74
CA ILE A 509 -12.72 14.89 6.73
C ILE A 509 -11.79 13.90 7.45
N ILE A 510 -11.81 12.64 7.05
CA ILE A 510 -10.91 11.60 7.60
C ILE A 510 -10.10 11.01 6.46
N ARG A 511 -8.78 10.99 6.63
CA ARG A 511 -7.87 10.23 5.77
C ARG A 511 -7.46 8.95 6.47
N PHE A 512 -7.78 7.81 5.88
CA PHE A 512 -7.38 6.49 6.38
C PHE A 512 -6.02 6.10 5.81
N ASP A 513 -5.09 5.79 6.71
CA ASP A 513 -3.77 5.26 6.40
C ASP A 513 -3.83 3.79 6.00
N ALA A 514 -3.04 3.41 4.99
CA ALA A 514 -2.87 2.06 4.48
C ALA A 514 -4.20 1.27 4.38
N ALA A 515 -5.25 1.91 3.88
CA ALA A 515 -6.62 1.40 3.96
C ALA A 515 -6.78 0.05 3.25
N MET A 516 -5.97 -0.21 2.22
CA MET A 516 -5.95 -1.49 1.51
C MET A 516 -5.66 -2.69 2.41
N THR A 517 -4.91 -2.53 3.52
CA THR A 517 -4.56 -3.62 4.44
C THR A 517 -5.78 -4.22 5.14
N LEU A 518 -6.85 -3.44 5.33
CA LEU A 518 -8.08 -3.86 6.00
C LEU A 518 -9.21 -4.29 5.06
N ALA A 519 -8.98 -4.32 3.75
CA ALA A 519 -9.90 -5.02 2.87
C ALA A 519 -9.90 -6.51 3.23
N LYS A 520 -11.07 -7.15 3.32
CA LYS A 520 -11.22 -8.53 3.77
C LYS A 520 -10.26 -9.50 3.08
N LYS A 521 -10.09 -9.34 1.76
CA LYS A 521 -9.14 -10.15 0.96
C LYS A 521 -7.67 -10.00 1.39
N HIS A 522 -7.26 -8.81 1.84
CA HIS A 522 -5.90 -8.55 2.30
C HIS A 522 -5.67 -8.97 3.73
N VAL A 523 -6.66 -8.83 4.60
CA VAL A 523 -6.62 -9.43 5.94
C VAL A 523 -6.36 -10.94 5.81
N GLN A 524 -7.06 -11.63 4.89
CA GLN A 524 -6.79 -13.05 4.62
C GLN A 524 -5.37 -13.25 4.06
N ARG A 525 -5.02 -12.59 2.96
CA ARG A 525 -3.72 -12.76 2.29
C ARG A 525 -2.53 -12.56 3.22
N LEU A 526 -2.59 -11.53 4.07
CA LEU A 526 -1.47 -11.13 4.92
C LEU A 526 -1.40 -11.99 6.19
N TRP A 527 -2.51 -12.15 6.90
CA TRP A 527 -2.50 -12.69 8.26
C TRP A 527 -3.02 -14.12 8.38
N PHE A 528 -3.84 -14.57 7.43
CA PHE A 528 -4.52 -15.87 7.42
C PHE A 528 -4.58 -16.51 6.02
N PRO A 529 -3.44 -16.61 5.30
CA PRO A 529 -3.44 -17.00 3.89
C PRO A 529 -3.95 -18.44 3.70
N GLU A 530 -4.61 -18.69 2.58
CA GLU A 530 -4.97 -20.06 2.19
C GLU A 530 -3.71 -20.86 1.81
N PRO A 531 -3.72 -22.20 1.96
CA PRO A 531 -2.63 -23.04 1.47
C PRO A 531 -2.30 -22.75 0.00
N GLY A 532 -1.05 -22.36 -0.27
CA GLY A 532 -0.52 -22.01 -1.59
C GLY A 532 -0.50 -20.51 -1.89
N ALA A 533 -1.22 -19.71 -1.09
CA ALA A 533 -1.31 -18.26 -1.20
C ALA A 533 -0.50 -17.51 -0.12
N GLY A 534 0.19 -18.23 0.76
CA GLY A 534 1.04 -17.67 1.82
C GLY A 534 2.38 -17.13 1.31
N GLY A 535 3.19 -16.64 2.26
CA GLY A 535 4.50 -16.05 1.99
C GLY A 535 4.63 -14.57 2.34
N ALA A 536 3.52 -13.84 2.45
CA ALA A 536 3.56 -12.38 2.59
C ALA A 536 4.13 -11.89 3.93
N ILE A 537 3.79 -12.57 5.03
CA ILE A 537 4.29 -12.25 6.37
C ILE A 537 4.94 -13.50 6.95
N PRO A 538 6.24 -13.46 7.31
CA PRO A 538 6.92 -14.62 7.87
C PRO A 538 6.20 -15.16 9.11
N SER A 539 6.12 -16.49 9.24
CA SER A 539 5.39 -17.27 10.25
C SER A 539 3.86 -17.25 10.17
N ARG A 540 3.23 -16.63 9.15
CA ARG A 540 1.76 -16.55 9.08
C ARG A 540 1.10 -17.66 8.26
N SER A 541 1.81 -18.28 7.32
CA SER A 541 1.31 -19.41 6.51
C SER A 541 0.84 -20.59 7.37
N GLU A 542 1.43 -20.79 8.54
CA GLU A 542 1.06 -21.88 9.45
C GLU A 542 -0.27 -21.66 10.16
N HIS A 543 -0.66 -20.39 10.30
CA HIS A 543 -1.92 -19.93 10.87
C HIS A 543 -2.97 -19.59 9.79
N GLY A 544 -2.75 -20.05 8.56
CA GLY A 544 -3.67 -19.90 7.45
C GLY A 544 -5.04 -20.53 7.68
N LEU A 545 -6.10 -19.85 7.24
CA LEU A 545 -7.48 -20.32 7.32
C LEU A 545 -8.01 -20.69 5.93
N ALA A 546 -8.87 -21.71 5.86
CA ALA A 546 -9.63 -21.96 4.64
C ALA A 546 -10.60 -20.81 4.36
N ARG A 547 -10.92 -20.56 3.09
CA ARG A 547 -11.82 -19.45 2.71
C ARG A 547 -13.13 -19.44 3.47
N ALA A 548 -13.77 -20.60 3.62
CA ALA A 548 -15.06 -20.73 4.31
C ALA A 548 -14.98 -20.32 5.79
N ASP A 549 -13.95 -20.75 6.51
CA ASP A 549 -13.76 -20.42 7.94
C ASP A 549 -13.43 -18.94 8.12
N PHE A 550 -12.61 -18.40 7.23
CA PHE A 550 -12.28 -16.97 7.21
C PHE A 550 -13.52 -16.12 6.89
N ASP A 551 -14.30 -16.51 5.89
CA ASP A 551 -15.54 -15.83 5.52
C ASP A 551 -16.59 -15.91 6.63
N ALA A 552 -16.62 -16.99 7.43
CA ALA A 552 -17.47 -17.09 8.61
C ALA A 552 -17.03 -16.14 9.74
N ALA A 553 -15.73 -15.97 9.96
CA ALA A 553 -15.19 -15.07 10.99
C ALA A 553 -15.31 -13.57 10.61
N ILE A 554 -15.18 -13.27 9.32
CA ILE A 554 -15.33 -11.92 8.75
C ILE A 554 -16.44 -11.97 7.69
N PRO A 555 -17.73 -11.97 8.08
CA PRO A 555 -18.84 -12.14 7.13
C PRO A 555 -18.97 -10.98 6.14
N ASN A 556 -18.71 -9.76 6.59
CA ASN A 556 -18.88 -8.54 5.81
C ASN A 556 -17.53 -7.86 5.52
N GLU A 557 -17.50 -7.01 4.49
CA GLU A 557 -16.35 -6.13 4.27
C GLU A 557 -16.29 -5.03 5.33
N PHE A 558 -15.18 -4.96 6.08
CA PHE A 558 -15.00 -4.00 7.18
C PHE A 558 -15.24 -2.56 6.71
N TRP A 559 -14.64 -2.16 5.59
CA TRP A 559 -14.81 -0.82 5.05
C TRP A 559 -16.25 -0.53 4.63
N ARG A 560 -16.98 -1.53 4.15
CA ARG A 560 -18.39 -1.37 3.81
C ARG A 560 -19.22 -1.06 5.05
N GLU A 561 -18.95 -1.76 6.15
CA GLU A 561 -19.57 -1.50 7.45
C GLU A 561 -19.24 -0.09 7.96
N VAL A 562 -17.96 0.31 7.89
CA VAL A 562 -17.52 1.67 8.28
C VAL A 562 -18.30 2.74 7.51
N VAL A 563 -18.41 2.62 6.19
CA VAL A 563 -19.10 3.62 5.37
C VAL A 563 -20.59 3.64 5.68
N ASP A 564 -21.23 2.49 5.84
CA ASP A 564 -22.65 2.40 6.16
C ASP A 564 -22.95 3.02 7.53
N ARG A 565 -22.11 2.76 8.53
CA ARG A 565 -22.20 3.35 9.87
C ARG A 565 -21.95 4.85 9.86
N VAL A 566 -20.95 5.32 9.12
CA VAL A 566 -20.69 6.77 8.96
C VAL A 566 -21.87 7.45 8.29
N ALA A 567 -22.43 6.88 7.22
CA ALA A 567 -23.60 7.43 6.54
C ALA A 567 -24.85 7.44 7.43
N ALA A 568 -24.98 6.53 8.40
CA ALA A 568 -26.10 6.50 9.33
C ALA A 568 -25.93 7.46 10.53
N GLU A 569 -24.72 7.54 11.09
CA GLU A 569 -24.48 8.20 12.37
C GLU A 569 -23.83 9.59 12.26
N VAL A 570 -23.00 9.81 11.25
CA VAL A 570 -22.24 11.06 11.00
C VAL A 570 -22.21 11.39 9.50
N PRO A 571 -23.36 11.65 8.87
CA PRO A 571 -23.52 11.69 7.41
C PRO A 571 -22.92 12.93 6.71
N ASP A 572 -22.22 13.79 7.44
CA ASP A 572 -21.48 14.96 6.89
C ASP A 572 -19.95 14.75 6.98
N THR A 573 -19.52 13.49 6.94
CA THR A 573 -18.10 13.10 6.97
C THR A 573 -17.64 12.60 5.60
N LEU A 574 -16.58 13.21 5.06
CA LEU A 574 -15.87 12.76 3.86
C LEU A 574 -14.77 11.78 4.26
N LEU A 575 -14.76 10.61 3.62
CA LEU A 575 -13.81 9.52 3.87
C LEU A 575 -12.83 9.40 2.70
N LEU A 576 -11.54 9.61 2.95
CA LEU A 576 -10.45 9.42 1.98
C LEU A 576 -9.69 8.14 2.33
N ALA A 577 -9.60 7.21 1.40
CA ALA A 577 -8.74 6.04 1.53
C ALA A 577 -7.38 6.31 0.87
N GLU A 578 -6.30 6.19 1.64
CA GLU A 578 -5.01 5.87 1.05
C GLU A 578 -5.00 4.36 0.73
N ALA A 579 -5.29 4.03 -0.52
CA ALA A 579 -5.26 2.67 -1.01
C ALA A 579 -4.45 2.61 -2.31
N PHE A 580 -3.66 1.54 -2.43
CA PHE A 580 -2.86 1.24 -3.60
C PHE A 580 -3.22 -0.18 -4.10
N TRP A 581 -2.40 -0.72 -5.01
CA TRP A 581 -2.52 -2.07 -5.56
C TRP A 581 -3.71 -2.26 -6.51
N MET A 582 -4.02 -1.24 -7.32
CA MET A 582 -5.07 -1.29 -8.36
C MET A 582 -6.48 -1.52 -7.77
N MET A 583 -6.70 -1.10 -6.52
CA MET A 583 -7.96 -1.26 -5.80
C MET A 583 -8.81 0.01 -5.75
N GLU A 584 -8.39 1.07 -6.42
CA GLU A 584 -9.02 2.38 -6.34
C GLU A 584 -10.50 2.30 -6.72
N GLY A 585 -10.80 1.64 -7.84
CA GLY A 585 -12.16 1.34 -8.28
C GLY A 585 -12.96 0.55 -7.24
N TYR A 586 -12.38 -0.50 -6.65
CA TYR A 586 -13.02 -1.31 -5.62
C TYR A 586 -13.38 -0.50 -4.36
N PHE A 587 -12.47 0.37 -3.91
CA PHE A 587 -12.69 1.22 -2.73
C PHE A 587 -13.84 2.21 -2.92
N VAL A 588 -13.94 2.84 -4.09
CA VAL A 588 -14.96 3.87 -4.32
C VAL A 588 -16.28 3.30 -4.81
N ARG A 589 -16.23 2.31 -5.70
CA ARG A 589 -17.40 1.69 -6.34
C ARG A 589 -18.05 0.66 -5.44
N THR A 590 -17.30 -0.27 -4.86
CA THR A 590 -17.86 -1.40 -4.10
C THR A 590 -17.94 -1.09 -2.60
N LEU A 591 -16.82 -0.63 -2.01
CA LEU A 591 -16.77 -0.32 -0.57
C LEU A 591 -17.40 1.02 -0.22
N GLY A 592 -17.58 1.92 -1.19
CA GLY A 592 -18.26 3.20 -1.03
C GLY A 592 -17.42 4.30 -0.38
N MET A 593 -16.09 4.22 -0.40
CA MET A 593 -15.28 5.35 0.03
C MET A 593 -15.55 6.59 -0.80
N HIS A 594 -15.59 7.75 -0.15
CA HIS A 594 -15.88 8.99 -0.84
C HIS A 594 -14.74 9.35 -1.77
N ARG A 595 -13.48 9.19 -1.35
CA ARG A 595 -12.30 9.47 -2.15
C ARG A 595 -11.23 8.41 -1.98
N VAL A 596 -10.37 8.23 -2.98
CA VAL A 596 -9.23 7.32 -2.96
C VAL A 596 -8.01 7.97 -3.61
N TYR A 597 -6.81 7.67 -3.11
CA TYR A 597 -5.57 8.22 -3.64
C TYR A 597 -5.34 7.81 -5.11
N ASN A 598 -4.75 8.72 -5.89
CA ASN A 598 -4.35 8.47 -7.27
C ASN A 598 -2.84 8.70 -7.43
N SER A 599 -2.02 7.74 -7.01
CA SER A 599 -0.55 7.82 -7.15
C SER A 599 -0.10 7.81 -8.61
N ALA A 600 -0.90 7.22 -9.52
CA ALA A 600 -0.63 7.23 -10.95
C ALA A 600 -0.57 8.67 -11.51
N PHE A 601 -1.39 9.59 -11.01
CA PHE A 601 -1.31 11.02 -11.35
C PHE A 601 0.11 11.57 -11.13
N MET A 602 0.64 11.38 -9.93
CA MET A 602 1.94 11.93 -9.54
C MET A 602 3.08 11.28 -10.33
N HIS A 603 3.17 9.94 -10.28
CA HIS A 603 4.29 9.22 -10.89
C HIS A 603 4.31 9.35 -12.41
N MET A 604 3.17 9.16 -13.08
CA MET A 604 3.15 9.18 -14.55
C MET A 604 3.37 10.59 -15.10
N LEU A 605 2.84 11.64 -14.47
CA LEU A 605 3.11 13.02 -14.92
C LEU A 605 4.55 13.46 -14.61
N ARG A 606 5.13 13.02 -13.49
CA ARG A 606 6.55 13.25 -13.17
C ARG A 606 7.45 12.61 -14.22
N ASP A 607 7.23 11.33 -14.49
CA ASP A 607 8.08 10.50 -15.35
C ASP A 607 7.77 10.68 -16.85
N GLU A 608 6.78 11.53 -17.19
CA GLU A 608 6.30 11.78 -18.56
C GLU A 608 5.77 10.51 -19.26
N ASP A 609 5.23 9.57 -18.47
CA ASP A 609 4.51 8.38 -18.92
C ASP A 609 3.07 8.75 -19.38
N ASN A 610 2.96 9.83 -20.17
CA ASN A 610 1.70 10.50 -20.50
C ASN A 610 0.70 9.59 -21.21
N ALA A 611 1.18 8.73 -22.12
CA ALA A 611 0.34 7.76 -22.82
C ALA A 611 -0.34 6.77 -21.86
N LYS A 612 0.37 6.30 -20.82
CA LYS A 612 -0.21 5.41 -19.82
C LYS A 612 -1.26 6.12 -18.98
N TYR A 613 -0.99 7.37 -18.59
CA TYR A 613 -1.94 8.15 -17.79
C TYR A 613 -3.20 8.51 -18.61
N ARG A 614 -3.05 8.93 -19.87
CA ARG A 614 -4.19 9.13 -20.78
C ARG A 614 -4.98 7.85 -20.98
N GLN A 615 -4.33 6.70 -21.17
CA GLN A 615 -5.03 5.42 -21.27
C GLN A 615 -5.82 5.09 -20.00
N LEU A 616 -5.24 5.34 -18.81
CA LEU A 616 -5.94 5.16 -17.53
C LEU A 616 -7.18 6.06 -17.42
N MET A 617 -7.10 7.31 -17.87
CA MET A 617 -8.25 8.22 -17.93
C MET A 617 -9.31 7.71 -18.92
N LYS A 618 -8.93 7.30 -20.14
CA LYS A 618 -9.85 6.74 -21.15
C LYS A 618 -10.56 5.51 -20.62
N ASN A 619 -9.82 4.55 -20.06
CA ASN A 619 -10.37 3.34 -19.45
C ASN A 619 -11.35 3.67 -18.31
N THR A 620 -11.02 4.66 -17.47
CA THR A 620 -11.91 5.08 -16.38
C THR A 620 -13.21 5.68 -16.91
N LEU A 621 -13.15 6.54 -17.93
CA LEU A 621 -14.33 7.16 -18.54
C LEU A 621 -15.21 6.15 -19.31
N GLU A 622 -14.60 5.14 -19.92
CA GLU A 622 -15.32 4.06 -20.63
C GLU A 622 -15.95 3.05 -19.66
N TYR A 623 -15.34 2.86 -18.49
CA TYR A 623 -15.84 1.93 -17.45
C TYR A 623 -16.88 2.57 -16.53
N ASP A 624 -16.54 3.66 -15.84
CA ASP A 624 -17.45 4.46 -15.01
C ASP A 624 -16.83 5.84 -14.72
N PRO A 625 -17.30 6.92 -15.38
CA PRO A 625 -16.78 8.27 -15.19
C PRO A 625 -16.84 8.75 -13.74
N ARG A 626 -17.77 8.23 -12.93
CA ARG A 626 -17.91 8.63 -11.52
C ARG A 626 -16.72 8.23 -10.67
N ILE A 627 -15.85 7.33 -11.14
CA ILE A 627 -14.59 7.01 -10.46
C ILE A 627 -13.60 8.18 -10.57
N LEU A 628 -13.57 8.90 -11.69
CA LEU A 628 -12.64 10.01 -11.91
C LEU A 628 -12.84 11.13 -10.86
N GLN A 629 -14.08 11.47 -10.53
CA GLN A 629 -14.40 12.44 -9.47
C GLN A 629 -14.08 11.96 -8.04
N ARG A 630 -13.71 10.69 -7.87
CA ARG A 630 -13.38 10.09 -6.57
C ARG A 630 -11.88 10.08 -6.29
N TYR A 631 -11.05 10.37 -7.28
CA TYR A 631 -9.61 10.41 -7.09
C TYR A 631 -9.16 11.61 -6.26
N VAL A 632 -8.18 11.40 -5.40
CA VAL A 632 -7.36 12.43 -4.77
C VAL A 632 -6.11 12.59 -5.62
N ASN A 633 -6.01 13.71 -6.33
CA ASN A 633 -4.84 14.03 -7.14
C ASN A 633 -3.89 14.91 -6.32
N PHE A 634 -2.62 14.55 -6.28
CA PHE A 634 -1.59 15.26 -5.52
C PHE A 634 -0.27 15.24 -6.28
N MET A 635 0.56 16.27 -6.08
CA MET A 635 1.94 16.32 -6.58
C MET A 635 2.95 15.78 -5.56
N ASN A 636 2.58 15.79 -4.29
CA ASN A 636 3.29 15.11 -3.22
C ASN A 636 2.36 14.83 -2.06
N ASN A 637 2.74 13.87 -1.23
CA ASN A 637 2.14 13.58 0.06
C ASN A 637 3.28 13.51 1.10
N PRO A 638 3.00 13.21 2.39
CA PRO A 638 4.04 13.11 3.43
C PRO A 638 5.11 12.02 3.17
N ASP A 639 4.74 10.95 2.49
CA ASP A 639 5.59 9.78 2.23
C ASP A 639 6.41 9.91 0.95
N GLU A 640 6.08 10.87 0.09
CA GLU A 640 6.74 11.14 -1.18
C GLU A 640 7.73 12.32 -1.10
N LYS A 641 8.58 12.44 -2.12
CA LYS A 641 9.46 13.61 -2.28
C LYS A 641 8.63 14.89 -2.43
N THR A 642 9.19 16.04 -2.07
CA THR A 642 8.49 17.32 -2.21
C THR A 642 8.15 17.61 -3.67
N ALA A 643 7.07 18.36 -3.92
CA ALA A 643 6.67 18.69 -5.29
C ALA A 643 7.76 19.47 -6.05
N VAL A 644 8.54 20.30 -5.35
CA VAL A 644 9.69 21.01 -5.94
C VAL A 644 10.82 20.06 -6.34
N GLU A 645 11.14 19.07 -5.51
CA GLU A 645 12.17 18.08 -5.87
C GLU A 645 11.74 17.23 -7.07
N GLN A 646 10.45 16.90 -7.17
CA GLN A 646 9.92 16.04 -8.23
C GLN A 646 9.67 16.77 -9.57
N PHE A 647 9.18 18.01 -9.53
CA PHE A 647 8.71 18.74 -10.73
C PHE A 647 9.49 20.04 -11.00
N GLY A 648 10.41 20.44 -10.12
CA GLY A 648 11.09 21.72 -10.16
C GLY A 648 10.18 22.89 -9.73
N LYS A 649 10.59 24.11 -10.08
CA LYS A 649 9.85 25.36 -9.78
C LYS A 649 9.34 26.11 -11.01
N ALA A 650 9.44 25.50 -12.19
CA ALA A 650 9.17 26.15 -13.47
C ALA A 650 7.86 25.63 -14.11
N ASP A 651 7.74 25.79 -15.43
CA ASP A 651 6.53 25.48 -16.21
C ASP A 651 5.98 24.05 -15.97
N LYS A 652 6.85 23.03 -15.79
CA LYS A 652 6.41 21.65 -15.51
C LYS A 652 5.60 21.57 -14.22
N TYR A 653 6.09 22.18 -13.13
CA TYR A 653 5.38 22.23 -11.85
C TYR A 653 4.01 22.88 -12.01
N PHE A 654 3.94 24.06 -12.63
CA PHE A 654 2.68 24.80 -12.74
C PHE A 654 1.71 24.12 -13.71
N GLY A 655 2.20 23.52 -14.79
CA GLY A 655 1.38 22.72 -15.70
C GLY A 655 0.71 21.53 -15.01
N VAL A 656 1.46 20.75 -14.23
CA VAL A 656 0.91 19.63 -13.44
C VAL A 656 -0.03 20.13 -12.34
N CYS A 657 0.30 21.25 -11.67
CA CYS A 657 -0.54 21.86 -10.65
C CYS A 657 -1.89 22.36 -11.22
N VAL A 658 -1.88 22.92 -12.43
CA VAL A 658 -3.09 23.25 -13.18
C VAL A 658 -3.93 22.00 -13.40
N VAL A 659 -3.36 20.92 -13.94
CA VAL A 659 -4.11 19.67 -14.14
C VAL A 659 -4.68 19.15 -12.82
N MET A 660 -3.90 19.19 -11.74
CA MET A 660 -4.36 18.79 -10.40
C MET A 660 -5.59 19.61 -9.95
N ALA A 661 -5.56 20.94 -10.12
CA ALA A 661 -6.63 21.84 -9.72
C ALA A 661 -7.88 21.74 -10.61
N THR A 662 -7.72 21.42 -11.90
CA THR A 662 -8.81 21.47 -12.90
C THR A 662 -9.36 20.12 -13.35
N LEU A 663 -8.74 18.99 -12.97
CA LEU A 663 -9.30 17.67 -13.22
C LEU A 663 -10.45 17.37 -12.22
N PRO A 664 -11.47 16.58 -12.59
CA PRO A 664 -12.42 16.04 -11.62
C PRO A 664 -11.70 15.25 -10.52
N GLY A 665 -12.23 15.29 -9.29
CA GLY A 665 -11.58 14.68 -8.13
C GLY A 665 -11.39 15.65 -6.96
N LEU A 666 -10.40 15.38 -6.11
CA LEU A 666 -10.01 16.22 -4.99
C LEU A 666 -8.54 16.62 -5.17
N PRO A 667 -8.22 17.91 -5.39
CA PRO A 667 -6.84 18.37 -5.37
C PRO A 667 -6.32 18.44 -3.93
N MET A 668 -5.20 17.78 -3.67
CA MET A 668 -4.50 17.82 -2.39
C MET A 668 -3.09 18.40 -2.55
N TYR A 669 -2.81 19.44 -1.78
CA TYR A 669 -1.51 20.11 -1.73
C TYR A 669 -0.70 19.62 -0.52
N GLY A 670 0.58 19.32 -0.73
CA GLY A 670 1.48 18.90 0.32
C GLY A 670 1.95 20.05 1.22
N HIS A 671 2.51 19.70 2.39
CA HIS A 671 3.15 20.68 3.27
C HIS A 671 4.30 21.37 2.54
N GLY A 672 4.33 22.71 2.56
CA GLY A 672 5.40 23.50 1.96
C GLY A 672 5.33 23.63 0.44
N GLN A 673 4.34 23.00 -0.22
CA GLN A 673 4.21 23.00 -1.66
C GLN A 673 4.03 24.41 -2.23
N VAL A 674 3.19 25.25 -1.60
CA VAL A 674 2.97 26.64 -2.04
C VAL A 674 4.19 27.51 -1.77
N GLU A 675 4.84 27.30 -0.62
CA GLU A 675 6.01 28.05 -0.20
C GLU A 675 7.28 27.68 -1.00
N GLY A 676 7.26 26.54 -1.69
CA GLY A 676 8.37 26.04 -2.49
C GLY A 676 9.49 25.39 -1.67
N PHE A 677 9.14 24.80 -0.52
CA PHE A 677 10.06 24.08 0.36
C PHE A 677 10.50 22.75 -0.25
N ALA A 678 11.78 22.44 -0.08
CA ALA A 678 12.43 21.23 -0.58
C ALA A 678 12.61 20.18 0.51
N GLU A 679 12.62 20.54 1.80
CA GLU A 679 12.75 19.57 2.89
C GLU A 679 11.51 18.66 2.97
N LYS A 680 11.74 17.35 2.87
CA LYS A 680 10.71 16.34 3.14
C LYS A 680 10.60 16.10 4.64
N TYR A 681 9.40 16.23 5.17
CA TYR A 681 9.11 15.99 6.59
C TYR A 681 8.53 14.59 6.80
N GLY A 682 9.35 13.68 7.32
CA GLY A 682 8.89 12.38 7.80
C GLY A 682 7.98 12.50 9.03
N MET A 683 7.35 11.40 9.42
CA MET A 683 6.38 11.35 10.53
C MET A 683 7.02 11.64 11.90
N GLU A 684 8.34 11.51 12.00
CA GLU A 684 9.20 11.74 13.17
C GLU A 684 9.70 13.18 13.34
N TYR A 685 9.34 14.09 12.45
CA TYR A 685 9.83 15.47 12.50
C TYR A 685 9.04 16.31 13.50
N ARG A 686 9.78 17.00 14.39
CA ARG A 686 9.21 17.99 15.32
C ARG A 686 9.34 19.43 14.82
N ARG A 687 10.34 19.71 13.99
CA ARG A 687 10.67 21.04 13.47
C ARG A 687 11.36 20.90 12.11
N ALA A 688 11.34 21.97 11.33
CA ALA A 688 12.16 22.00 10.11
C ALA A 688 13.64 22.05 10.48
N LYS A 689 14.45 21.17 9.88
CA LYS A 689 15.91 21.15 10.11
C LYS A 689 16.60 22.11 9.15
N TRP A 690 16.03 22.32 7.97
CA TRP A 690 16.53 23.29 7.01
C TRP A 690 15.96 24.67 7.33
N GLN A 691 16.78 25.70 7.16
CA GLN A 691 16.33 27.09 7.22
C GLN A 691 16.01 27.54 5.79
N GLU A 692 14.85 27.15 5.31
CA GLU A 692 14.36 27.54 3.99
C GLU A 692 13.71 28.92 4.04
N THR A 693 14.02 29.77 3.07
CA THR A 693 13.38 31.07 2.89
C THR A 693 12.22 30.95 1.91
N LEU A 694 11.17 31.73 2.13
CA LEU A 694 10.02 31.79 1.22
C LEU A 694 10.45 32.25 -0.18
N ASP A 695 9.92 31.57 -1.20
CA ASP A 695 10.09 31.96 -2.60
C ASP A 695 8.93 32.86 -3.03
N GLU A 696 9.07 34.17 -2.80
CA GLU A 696 7.99 35.15 -3.05
C GLU A 696 7.53 35.15 -4.51
N GLY A 697 8.45 34.95 -5.47
CA GLY A 697 8.11 34.87 -6.89
C GLY A 697 7.27 33.65 -7.21
N PHE A 698 7.63 32.49 -6.65
CA PHE A 698 6.87 31.25 -6.79
C PHE A 698 5.48 31.32 -6.15
N ILE A 699 5.36 31.93 -4.97
CA ILE A 699 4.07 32.18 -4.30
C ILE A 699 3.22 33.15 -5.14
N THR A 700 3.80 34.26 -5.59
CA THR A 700 3.10 35.25 -6.43
C THR A 700 2.56 34.60 -7.70
N TYR A 701 3.32 33.68 -8.32
CA TYR A 701 2.84 32.99 -9.51
C TYR A 701 1.68 32.02 -9.20
N HIS A 702 1.70 31.33 -8.05
CA HIS A 702 0.52 30.58 -7.58
C HIS A 702 -0.72 31.48 -7.40
N GLU A 703 -0.54 32.67 -6.82
CA GLU A 703 -1.61 33.66 -6.65
C GLU A 703 -2.23 34.09 -7.98
N GLN A 704 -1.40 34.19 -9.03
CA GLN A 704 -1.85 34.58 -10.36
C GLN A 704 -2.55 33.44 -11.10
N VAL A 705 -2.03 32.22 -11.05
CA VAL A 705 -2.49 31.15 -11.97
C VAL A 705 -3.24 30.01 -11.30
N ILE A 706 -2.93 29.65 -10.05
CA ILE A 706 -3.49 28.46 -9.38
C ILE A 706 -4.66 28.82 -8.47
N PHE A 707 -4.51 29.82 -7.60
CA PHE A 707 -5.56 30.15 -6.62
C PHE A 707 -6.89 30.59 -7.26
N PRO A 708 -6.93 31.31 -8.40
CA PRO A 708 -8.18 31.57 -9.11
C PRO A 708 -8.90 30.27 -9.53
N LEU A 709 -8.15 29.22 -9.89
CA LEU A 709 -8.71 27.91 -10.26
C LEU A 709 -9.26 27.18 -9.03
N ASN A 710 -8.55 27.25 -7.89
CA ASN A 710 -9.04 26.70 -6.61
C ASN A 710 -10.36 27.35 -6.18
N HIS A 711 -10.49 28.68 -6.29
CA HIS A 711 -11.75 29.38 -5.99
C HIS A 711 -12.90 29.00 -6.92
N ARG A 712 -12.58 28.57 -8.15
CA ARG A 712 -13.55 28.09 -9.14
C ARG A 712 -13.67 26.57 -9.16
N ARG A 713 -13.30 25.87 -8.07
CA ARG A 713 -13.31 24.39 -8.01
C ARG A 713 -14.64 23.77 -8.43
N TYR A 714 -15.77 24.45 -8.18
CA TYR A 714 -17.10 24.01 -8.60
C TYR A 714 -17.24 23.76 -10.11
N LEU A 715 -16.48 24.46 -10.95
CA LEU A 715 -16.49 24.31 -12.41
C LEU A 715 -15.80 23.03 -12.88
N PHE A 716 -14.87 22.51 -12.08
CA PHE A 716 -13.97 21.42 -12.44
C PHE A 716 -14.30 20.09 -11.74
N ALA A 717 -15.02 20.16 -10.61
CA ALA A 717 -15.17 19.05 -9.68
C ALA A 717 -15.94 17.83 -10.22
N GLY A 718 -16.98 18.05 -11.02
CA GLY A 718 -17.89 17.01 -11.48
C GLY A 718 -17.50 16.40 -12.82
N VAL A 719 -18.06 15.23 -13.12
CA VAL A 719 -17.82 14.49 -14.39
C VAL A 719 -18.99 14.55 -15.38
N GLU A 720 -20.15 15.09 -14.98
CA GLU A 720 -21.37 15.12 -15.79
C GLU A 720 -21.17 15.77 -17.16
N ASN A 721 -20.41 16.87 -17.20
CA ASN A 721 -20.09 17.60 -18.43
C ASN A 721 -18.58 17.56 -18.75
N PHE A 722 -17.87 16.56 -18.21
CA PHE A 722 -16.43 16.42 -18.44
C PHE A 722 -16.15 15.64 -19.73
N TRP A 723 -15.35 16.23 -20.62
CA TRP A 723 -14.96 15.60 -21.88
C TRP A 723 -13.45 15.68 -22.06
N LEU A 724 -12.80 14.53 -22.17
CA LEU A 724 -11.40 14.40 -22.57
C LEU A 724 -11.32 14.37 -24.09
N TYR A 725 -10.37 15.07 -24.69
CA TYR A 725 -10.18 15.13 -26.14
C TYR A 725 -8.84 14.53 -26.57
N ASP A 726 -8.83 14.01 -27.80
CA ASP A 726 -7.59 13.66 -28.49
C ASP A 726 -7.03 14.91 -29.19
N PHE A 727 -5.72 15.12 -29.01
CA PHE A 727 -4.98 16.20 -29.66
C PHE A 727 -4.33 15.67 -30.93
N PHE A 728 -4.90 16.00 -32.08
CA PHE A 728 -4.39 15.53 -33.37
C PHE A 728 -3.29 16.46 -33.87
N THR A 729 -2.10 15.91 -34.08
CA THR A 729 -0.99 16.62 -34.72
C THR A 729 -1.33 16.97 -36.17
N THR A 730 -0.58 17.90 -36.76
CA THR A 730 -0.67 18.22 -38.19
C THR A 730 -0.36 17.02 -39.10
N ALA A 731 0.32 16.00 -38.58
CA ALA A 731 0.60 14.74 -39.28
C ALA A 731 -0.53 13.69 -39.15
N GLY A 732 -1.61 13.98 -38.42
CA GLY A 732 -2.81 13.14 -38.36
C GLY A 732 -2.83 12.04 -37.29
N PHE A 733 -1.84 11.98 -36.41
CA PHE A 733 -1.83 11.07 -35.25
C PHE A 733 -2.08 11.83 -33.93
N VAL A 734 -2.55 11.11 -32.91
CA VAL A 734 -2.80 11.67 -31.58
C VAL A 734 -1.49 11.86 -30.83
N ASN A 735 -1.25 13.07 -30.34
CA ASN A 735 -0.14 13.33 -29.42
C ASN A 735 -0.56 13.02 -27.98
N GLU A 736 -0.06 11.91 -27.45
CA GLU A 736 -0.36 11.49 -26.08
C GLU A 736 0.33 12.35 -25.00
N ASP A 737 1.26 13.24 -25.37
CA ASP A 737 1.88 14.18 -24.43
C ASP A 737 1.01 15.42 -24.13
N VAL A 738 -0.11 15.59 -24.85
CA VAL A 738 -1.03 16.71 -24.66
C VAL A 738 -2.31 16.24 -23.97
N PHE A 739 -2.62 16.82 -22.82
CA PHE A 739 -3.88 16.66 -22.11
C PHE A 739 -4.81 17.79 -22.51
N ALA A 740 -5.99 17.47 -23.05
CA ALA A 740 -6.99 18.45 -23.45
C ALA A 740 -8.36 18.02 -22.96
N TYR A 741 -9.03 18.82 -22.15
CA TYR A 741 -10.35 18.48 -21.61
C TYR A 741 -11.20 19.71 -21.31
N SER A 742 -12.52 19.53 -21.39
CA SER A 742 -13.51 20.56 -21.06
C SER A 742 -14.37 20.13 -19.89
N ASN A 743 -14.94 21.13 -19.21
CA ASN A 743 -15.97 20.94 -18.20
C ASN A 743 -16.94 22.12 -18.20
N ARG A 744 -18.11 21.93 -17.59
CA ARG A 744 -19.18 22.91 -17.55
C ARG A 744 -19.96 22.83 -16.26
N HIS A 745 -20.31 23.99 -15.72
CA HIS A 745 -21.24 24.12 -14.61
C HIS A 745 -22.23 25.26 -14.90
N GLY A 746 -23.51 24.92 -15.07
CA GLY A 746 -24.52 25.86 -15.56
C GLY A 746 -24.12 26.45 -16.92
N ASN A 747 -23.94 27.77 -16.96
CA ASN A 747 -23.51 28.51 -18.15
C ASN A 747 -22.00 28.78 -18.22
N GLU A 748 -21.25 28.44 -17.16
CA GLU A 748 -19.80 28.60 -17.13
C GLU A 748 -19.12 27.40 -17.76
N ARG A 749 -18.03 27.64 -18.49
CA ARG A 749 -17.32 26.67 -19.32
C ARG A 749 -15.83 26.77 -19.05
N SER A 750 -15.13 25.65 -19.14
CA SER A 750 -13.67 25.60 -19.12
C SER A 750 -13.14 24.69 -20.20
N LEU A 751 -12.01 25.07 -20.80
CA LEU A 751 -11.20 24.21 -21.66
C LEU A 751 -9.74 24.31 -21.17
N VAL A 752 -9.19 23.18 -20.75
CA VAL A 752 -7.82 23.09 -20.23
C VAL A 752 -6.98 22.26 -21.19
N ILE A 753 -5.81 22.78 -21.53
CA ILE A 753 -4.87 22.14 -22.44
C ILE A 753 -3.49 22.23 -21.83
N TYR A 754 -2.77 21.11 -21.72
CA TYR A 754 -1.44 21.05 -21.15
C TYR A 754 -0.55 20.10 -21.93
N HIS A 755 0.66 20.55 -22.28
CA HIS A 755 1.68 19.74 -22.91
C HIS A 755 2.71 19.27 -21.88
N ASN A 756 2.65 18.02 -21.43
CA ASN A 756 3.58 17.49 -20.43
C ASN A 756 4.87 16.91 -21.06
N LYS A 757 5.56 17.71 -21.86
CA LYS A 757 6.83 17.32 -22.50
C LYS A 757 7.74 18.51 -22.71
N TYR A 758 9.05 18.28 -22.63
CA TYR A 758 10.04 19.24 -23.10
C TYR A 758 10.16 19.18 -24.64
N ALA A 759 9.11 19.60 -25.33
CA ALA A 759 9.04 19.66 -26.79
C ALA A 759 8.06 20.77 -27.23
N ASN A 760 7.97 21.03 -28.54
CA ASN A 760 6.87 21.80 -29.10
C ASN A 760 5.79 20.85 -29.63
N ALA A 761 4.52 21.23 -29.46
CA ALA A 761 3.38 20.53 -30.02
C ALA A 761 2.45 21.52 -30.73
N SER A 762 1.94 21.14 -31.89
CA SER A 762 0.91 21.90 -32.59
C SER A 762 -0.10 20.95 -33.23
N GLY A 763 -1.37 21.36 -33.21
CA GLY A 763 -2.45 20.45 -33.57
C GLY A 763 -3.83 20.96 -33.23
N TRP A 764 -4.80 20.07 -33.39
CA TRP A 764 -6.22 20.36 -33.30
C TRP A 764 -6.89 19.54 -32.21
N ILE A 765 -7.83 20.19 -31.51
CA ILE A 765 -8.76 19.54 -30.58
C ILE A 765 -10.16 19.65 -31.19
N LYS A 766 -10.79 18.52 -31.48
CA LYS A 766 -12.10 18.49 -32.15
C LYS A 766 -13.08 17.50 -31.54
N THR A 767 -12.70 16.23 -31.39
CA THR A 767 -13.61 15.18 -30.94
C THR A 767 -13.11 14.58 -29.63
N SER A 768 -14.03 14.32 -28.70
CA SER A 768 -13.71 13.71 -27.42
C SER A 768 -13.33 12.25 -27.57
N THR A 769 -12.62 11.71 -26.59
CA THR A 769 -12.53 10.26 -26.40
C THR A 769 -13.90 9.70 -26.02
N ALA A 770 -14.05 8.38 -26.05
CA ALA A 770 -15.26 7.73 -25.58
C ALA A 770 -15.47 7.99 -24.07
N ASN A 771 -16.73 8.18 -23.69
CA ASN A 771 -17.17 8.39 -22.32
C ASN A 771 -18.51 7.66 -22.13
N LEU A 772 -18.65 6.90 -21.05
CA LEU A 772 -19.87 6.17 -20.75
C LEU A 772 -20.96 7.10 -20.19
N GLN A 773 -22.04 7.28 -20.96
CA GLN A 773 -23.25 7.97 -20.52
C GLN A 773 -24.46 7.06 -20.75
N ASP A 774 -25.33 6.93 -19.74
CA ASP A 774 -26.56 6.11 -19.81
C ASP A 774 -26.32 4.70 -20.38
N ASN A 775 -25.24 4.04 -19.91
CA ASN A 775 -24.77 2.71 -20.36
C ASN A 775 -24.39 2.62 -21.85
N LYS A 776 -24.06 3.75 -22.50
CA LYS A 776 -23.55 3.80 -23.88
C LYS A 776 -22.28 4.64 -23.96
N LEU A 777 -21.34 4.20 -24.79
CA LEU A 777 -20.16 5.01 -25.10
C LEU A 777 -20.55 6.12 -26.07
N VAL A 778 -20.33 7.36 -25.66
CA VAL A 778 -20.64 8.58 -26.43
C VAL A 778 -19.35 9.37 -26.64
N GLN A 779 -19.25 9.99 -27.81
CA GLN A 779 -18.24 11.01 -28.11
C GLN A 779 -18.97 12.32 -28.47
N LYS A 780 -18.35 13.45 -28.14
CA LYS A 780 -18.86 14.78 -28.48
C LYS A 780 -17.81 15.59 -29.23
N SER A 781 -18.27 16.47 -30.11
CA SER A 781 -17.42 17.53 -30.65
C SER A 781 -17.06 18.54 -29.55
N LEU A 782 -16.06 19.38 -29.82
CA LEU A 782 -15.64 20.44 -28.91
C LEU A 782 -16.78 21.44 -28.64
N THR A 783 -17.53 21.82 -29.68
CA THR A 783 -18.68 22.73 -29.55
C THR A 783 -19.84 22.10 -28.78
N GLU A 784 -20.10 20.81 -28.97
CA GLU A 784 -21.11 20.07 -28.19
C GLU A 784 -20.71 19.94 -26.72
N GLY A 785 -19.46 19.61 -26.43
CA GLY A 785 -18.95 19.48 -25.05
C GLY A 785 -18.97 20.82 -24.30
N LEU A 786 -18.65 21.92 -24.98
CA LEU A 786 -18.72 23.28 -24.44
C LEU A 786 -20.13 23.90 -24.52
N ALA A 787 -21.10 23.24 -25.15
CA ALA A 787 -22.42 23.81 -25.44
C ALA A 787 -22.34 25.21 -26.09
N LEU A 788 -21.59 25.29 -27.19
CA LEU A 788 -21.48 26.46 -28.06
C LEU A 788 -22.47 26.33 -29.23
N PRO A 789 -23.05 27.45 -29.70
CA PRO A 789 -23.91 27.43 -30.86
C PRO A 789 -23.06 27.31 -32.15
N ALA A 790 -23.68 27.23 -33.32
CA ALA A 790 -22.98 26.96 -34.60
C ALA A 790 -23.39 27.91 -35.74
N GLY A 791 -23.90 29.10 -35.41
CA GLY A 791 -24.31 30.12 -36.37
C GLY A 791 -23.13 30.83 -37.05
N GLU A 792 -23.36 31.35 -38.26
CA GLU A 792 -22.32 31.99 -39.07
C GLU A 792 -21.81 33.32 -38.49
N LEU A 793 -22.68 34.06 -37.80
CA LEU A 793 -22.38 35.34 -37.18
C LEU A 793 -22.26 35.24 -35.66
N GLU A 794 -21.92 34.05 -35.14
CA GLU A 794 -21.72 33.81 -33.72
C GLU A 794 -20.24 33.57 -33.42
N PHE A 795 -19.76 34.24 -32.38
CA PHE A 795 -18.35 34.20 -31.97
C PHE A 795 -18.23 33.92 -30.49
N ALA A 796 -17.26 33.08 -30.13
CA ALA A 796 -16.88 32.79 -28.76
C ALA A 796 -15.69 33.67 -28.37
N ILE A 797 -15.85 34.43 -27.30
CA ILE A 797 -14.77 35.16 -26.61
C ILE A 797 -14.46 34.40 -25.33
N PHE A 798 -13.19 34.12 -25.07
CA PHE A 798 -12.76 33.42 -23.87
C PHE A 798 -11.38 33.92 -23.42
N ARG A 799 -11.08 33.78 -22.14
CA ARG A 799 -9.86 34.29 -21.53
C ARG A 799 -8.96 33.14 -21.12
N ASP A 800 -7.69 33.22 -21.46
CA ASP A 800 -6.67 32.30 -20.93
C ASP A 800 -6.20 32.76 -19.56
N ASN A 801 -6.46 31.98 -18.52
CA ASN A 801 -6.03 32.28 -17.16
C ASN A 801 -4.50 32.27 -17.01
N MET A 802 -3.76 31.57 -17.89
CA MET A 802 -2.30 31.50 -17.82
C MET A 802 -1.62 32.78 -18.31
N THR A 803 -2.15 33.40 -19.37
CA THR A 803 -1.58 34.59 -20.01
C THR A 803 -2.35 35.87 -19.70
N GLY A 804 -3.59 35.75 -19.22
CA GLY A 804 -4.52 36.85 -18.98
C GLY A 804 -5.18 37.39 -20.26
N LEU A 805 -4.80 36.90 -21.44
CA LEU A 805 -5.30 37.37 -22.74
C LEU A 805 -6.67 36.80 -23.08
N GLU A 806 -7.48 37.59 -23.77
CA GLU A 806 -8.73 37.18 -24.39
C GLU A 806 -8.52 36.79 -25.86
N TYR A 807 -9.23 35.76 -26.28
CA TYR A 807 -9.24 35.23 -27.64
C TYR A 807 -10.66 35.25 -28.17
N MET A 808 -10.79 35.47 -29.47
CA MET A 808 -12.08 35.41 -30.18
C MET A 808 -11.99 34.36 -31.29
N ARG A 809 -13.01 33.50 -31.42
CA ARG A 809 -13.11 32.47 -32.45
C ARG A 809 -14.52 32.38 -33.01
N SER A 810 -14.66 32.12 -34.30
CA SER A 810 -15.95 31.79 -34.92
C SER A 810 -16.49 30.47 -34.38
N CYS A 811 -17.74 30.46 -33.93
CA CYS A 811 -18.40 29.25 -33.44
C CYS A 811 -18.58 28.21 -34.56
N LYS A 812 -18.87 28.64 -35.78
CA LYS A 812 -18.94 27.76 -36.96
C LYS A 812 -17.61 27.08 -37.24
N GLN A 813 -16.51 27.84 -37.27
CA GLN A 813 -15.16 27.26 -37.47
C GLN A 813 -14.77 26.29 -36.35
N LEU A 814 -15.08 26.61 -35.09
CA LEU A 814 -14.85 25.67 -33.98
C LEU A 814 -15.64 24.36 -34.15
N SER A 815 -16.82 24.40 -34.75
CA SER A 815 -17.63 23.21 -35.03
C SER A 815 -17.09 22.38 -36.20
N GLU A 816 -16.65 23.04 -37.27
CA GLU A 816 -16.20 22.41 -38.50
C GLU A 816 -14.75 21.88 -38.39
N ASP A 817 -13.85 22.68 -37.83
CA ASP A 817 -12.40 22.41 -37.81
C ASP A 817 -11.88 22.04 -36.42
N GLY A 818 -12.56 22.46 -35.35
CA GLY A 818 -12.08 22.36 -33.97
C GLY A 818 -11.23 23.58 -33.56
N LEU A 819 -10.46 23.43 -32.49
CA LEU A 819 -9.54 24.47 -32.00
C LEU A 819 -8.09 24.10 -32.30
N TYR A 820 -7.41 24.93 -33.10
CA TYR A 820 -5.96 24.84 -33.30
C TYR A 820 -5.21 25.50 -32.14
N VAL A 821 -4.16 24.83 -31.66
CA VAL A 821 -3.34 25.26 -30.53
C VAL A 821 -1.88 24.92 -30.77
N GLU A 822 -0.99 25.84 -30.38
CA GLU A 822 0.46 25.64 -30.36
C GLU A 822 0.96 25.75 -28.93
N LEU A 823 1.77 24.77 -28.51
CA LEU A 823 2.24 24.61 -27.14
C LEU A 823 3.75 24.44 -27.17
N GLY A 824 4.45 25.29 -26.42
CA GLY A 824 5.86 25.09 -26.11
C GLY A 824 6.07 23.99 -25.05
N ALA A 825 7.33 23.83 -24.63
CA ALA A 825 7.68 22.90 -23.57
C ALA A 825 6.92 23.22 -22.27
N TYR A 826 6.22 22.23 -21.72
CA TYR A 826 5.45 22.35 -20.48
C TYR A 826 4.40 23.48 -20.45
N LYS A 827 3.98 24.01 -21.61
CA LYS A 827 2.98 25.08 -21.65
C LYS A 827 1.57 24.55 -21.47
N CYS A 828 0.74 25.35 -20.81
CA CYS A 828 -0.68 25.11 -20.66
C CYS A 828 -1.51 26.35 -21.03
N HIS A 829 -2.75 26.11 -21.42
CA HIS A 829 -3.80 27.10 -21.57
C HIS A 829 -5.00 26.69 -20.72
N VAL A 830 -5.60 27.65 -20.04
CA VAL A 830 -6.82 27.44 -19.25
C VAL A 830 -7.83 28.47 -19.68
N PHE A 831 -8.63 28.12 -20.67
CA PHE A 831 -9.62 29.01 -21.26
C PHE A 831 -10.91 29.01 -20.44
N LEU A 832 -11.20 30.16 -19.83
CA LEU A 832 -12.34 30.43 -18.96
C LEU A 832 -13.14 31.64 -19.49
N ASP A 833 -14.14 32.07 -18.73
CA ASP A 833 -14.91 33.31 -18.97
C ASP A 833 -15.52 33.39 -20.38
N TRP A 834 -16.00 32.25 -20.87
CA TRP A 834 -16.60 32.10 -22.20
C TRP A 834 -17.85 32.97 -22.35
N ARG A 835 -17.84 33.84 -23.36
CA ARG A 835 -18.95 34.72 -23.75
C ARG A 835 -19.25 34.52 -25.23
N ILE A 836 -20.54 34.41 -25.55
CA ILE A 836 -21.00 34.27 -26.93
C ILE A 836 -21.55 35.61 -27.38
N VAL A 837 -21.02 36.15 -28.47
CA VAL A 837 -21.46 37.40 -29.10
C VAL A 837 -21.94 37.13 -30.52
N HIS A 838 -22.84 37.99 -31.01
CA HIS A 838 -23.46 37.81 -32.32
C HIS A 838 -23.53 39.11 -33.12
N GLY A 839 -23.37 39.02 -34.44
CA GLY A 839 -23.60 40.13 -35.38
C GLY A 839 -22.39 40.57 -36.21
N GLU A 840 -22.66 41.38 -37.23
CA GLU A 840 -21.69 41.82 -38.25
C GLU A 840 -20.52 42.64 -37.68
N GLN A 841 -20.77 43.48 -36.67
CA GLN A 841 -19.72 44.27 -36.03
C GLN A 841 -18.68 43.36 -35.35
N TRP A 842 -19.13 42.28 -34.73
CA TRP A 842 -18.24 41.28 -34.12
C TRP A 842 -17.47 40.48 -35.17
N ALA A 843 -18.06 40.23 -36.35
CA ALA A 843 -17.34 39.62 -37.46
C ALA A 843 -16.15 40.47 -37.92
N GLN A 844 -16.29 41.81 -37.97
CA GLN A 844 -15.19 42.72 -38.28
C GLN A 844 -14.07 42.66 -37.23
N ILE A 845 -14.42 42.62 -35.93
CA ILE A 845 -13.44 42.45 -34.86
C ILE A 845 -12.71 41.11 -34.99
N HIS A 846 -13.43 40.02 -35.24
CA HIS A 846 -12.84 38.70 -35.43
C HIS A 846 -11.80 38.69 -36.55
N THR A 847 -12.13 39.29 -37.71
CA THR A 847 -11.20 39.42 -38.84
C THR A 847 -9.97 40.26 -38.48
N GLN A 848 -10.14 41.34 -37.71
CA GLN A 848 -9.01 42.20 -37.33
C GLN A 848 -8.09 41.56 -36.29
N ILE A 849 -8.64 40.83 -35.31
CA ILE A 849 -7.85 40.09 -34.32
C ILE A 849 -7.17 38.89 -34.97
N ASN A 850 -7.78 38.29 -35.99
CA ASN A 850 -7.26 37.15 -36.75
C ASN A 850 -6.73 36.02 -35.86
N GLY A 851 -7.47 35.73 -34.79
CA GLY A 851 -7.14 34.69 -33.83
C GLY A 851 -6.06 35.02 -32.78
N ALA A 852 -5.41 36.18 -32.85
CA ALA A 852 -4.40 36.60 -31.86
C ALA A 852 -5.03 36.83 -30.46
N GLY A 853 -4.24 36.60 -29.41
CA GLY A 853 -4.64 36.97 -28.04
C GLY A 853 -4.52 38.48 -27.81
N VAL A 854 -5.54 39.10 -27.24
CA VAL A 854 -5.58 40.54 -26.93
C VAL A 854 -5.92 40.79 -25.47
N GLN A 855 -5.55 41.95 -24.91
CA GLN A 855 -5.84 42.27 -23.51
C GLN A 855 -7.36 42.37 -23.23
N SER A 856 -8.12 42.91 -24.17
CA SER A 856 -9.58 42.93 -24.11
C SER A 856 -10.17 43.00 -25.51
N VAL A 857 -11.02 42.03 -25.85
CA VAL A 857 -11.78 42.02 -27.11
C VAL A 857 -12.85 43.11 -27.08
N GLN A 858 -13.45 43.37 -25.91
CA GLN A 858 -14.43 44.44 -25.74
C GLN A 858 -13.82 45.83 -26.00
N ALA A 859 -12.63 46.11 -25.47
CA ALA A 859 -11.97 47.39 -25.71
C ALA A 859 -11.68 47.62 -27.20
N LYS A 860 -11.36 46.56 -27.96
CA LYS A 860 -11.20 46.63 -29.41
C LYS A 860 -12.52 46.91 -30.13
N PHE A 861 -13.60 46.27 -29.70
CA PHE A 861 -14.94 46.58 -30.21
C PHE A 861 -15.31 48.05 -29.98
N ASP A 862 -15.09 48.55 -28.77
CA ASP A 862 -15.39 49.93 -28.40
C ASP A 862 -14.51 50.92 -29.18
N GLU A 863 -13.23 50.63 -29.41
CA GLU A 863 -12.32 51.47 -30.22
C GLU A 863 -12.84 51.69 -31.66
N LEU A 864 -13.46 50.67 -32.26
CA LEU A 864 -13.92 50.70 -33.65
C LEU A 864 -15.36 51.17 -33.82
N PHE A 865 -16.24 50.85 -32.86
CA PHE A 865 -17.68 51.04 -33.00
C PHE A 865 -18.30 51.96 -31.95
N ALA A 866 -17.57 52.36 -30.90
CA ALA A 866 -18.08 53.43 -30.04
C ALA A 866 -18.09 54.74 -30.83
N ALA A 867 -19.28 55.33 -30.97
CA ALA A 867 -19.45 56.63 -31.58
C ALA A 867 -18.56 57.64 -30.85
N LYS A 868 -17.72 58.37 -31.59
CA LYS A 868 -17.11 59.62 -31.10
C LYS A 868 -18.26 60.53 -30.65
N VAL A 869 -18.53 60.59 -29.35
CA VAL A 869 -19.29 61.71 -28.79
C VAL A 869 -18.43 62.93 -29.01
N GLU A 870 -18.85 63.81 -29.92
CA GLU A 870 -18.27 65.14 -30.07
C GLU A 870 -18.30 65.84 -28.70
N GLU A 871 -17.13 66.00 -28.08
CA GLU A 871 -16.96 66.96 -27.01
C GLU A 871 -17.21 68.36 -27.60
N LYS A 872 -18.41 68.89 -27.36
CA LYS A 872 -18.64 70.34 -27.48
C LYS A 872 -17.68 71.06 -26.54
N PRO A 873 -16.94 72.08 -27.00
CA PRO A 873 -15.97 72.77 -26.16
C PRO A 873 -16.68 73.50 -25.02
N VAL A 874 -16.42 73.08 -23.78
CA VAL A 874 -16.83 73.81 -22.58
C VAL A 874 -15.97 75.05 -22.43
N LYS A 875 -16.60 76.24 -22.44
CA LYS A 875 -15.96 77.53 -22.18
C LYS A 875 -15.26 77.53 -20.80
N PRO A 876 -14.07 78.12 -20.67
CA PRO A 876 -13.35 78.13 -19.40
C PRO A 876 -14.01 79.08 -18.39
N VAL A 877 -14.40 78.54 -17.23
CA VAL A 877 -14.80 79.32 -16.06
C VAL A 877 -13.55 79.88 -15.38
N ARG A 878 -13.49 81.20 -15.24
CA ARG A 878 -12.44 81.94 -14.51
C ARG A 878 -12.30 81.44 -13.07
N LYS A 879 -11.14 80.87 -12.72
CA LYS A 879 -10.71 80.67 -11.33
C LYS A 879 -10.40 82.03 -10.68
N LYS A 880 -11.12 82.38 -9.62
CA LYS A 880 -10.70 83.42 -8.66
C LYS A 880 -9.58 82.85 -7.77
N ALA A 881 -8.55 83.67 -7.57
CA ALA A 881 -7.33 83.35 -6.83
C ALA A 881 -7.59 83.07 -5.34
N ALA A 882 -6.85 82.11 -4.78
CA ALA A 882 -6.67 81.93 -3.34
C ALA A 882 -5.19 82.12 -3.00
N ALA A 883 -4.94 83.04 -2.06
CA ALA A 883 -3.62 83.36 -1.50
C ALA A 883 -3.27 82.41 -0.32
N PRO A 884 -1.99 82.32 0.08
CA PRO A 884 -1.39 81.11 0.63
C PRO A 884 -1.45 81.02 2.17
N LYS A 885 -1.42 79.80 2.72
CA LYS A 885 -1.11 79.58 4.14
C LYS A 885 0.01 78.55 4.35
N LYS A 886 0.79 78.87 5.39
CA LYS A 886 2.13 78.43 5.74
C LYS A 886 2.18 77.01 6.34
N LYS A 887 3.38 76.42 6.20
CA LYS A 887 3.91 75.25 6.92
C LYS A 887 3.74 75.37 8.45
N ALA A 888 3.48 74.25 9.12
CA ALA A 888 3.98 73.96 10.46
C ALA A 888 4.11 72.44 10.69
N LYS A 889 5.21 72.06 11.34
CA LYS A 889 5.63 70.71 11.73
C LYS A 889 5.02 70.31 13.08
N SER A 890 4.91 68.99 13.28
CA SER A 890 5.09 68.16 14.50
C SER A 890 4.63 68.71 15.87
N ALA A 891 3.88 67.91 16.63
CA ALA A 891 4.42 67.08 17.72
C ALA A 891 3.30 66.40 18.52
N ALA A 892 3.70 65.34 19.22
CA ALA A 892 2.97 64.41 20.07
C ALA A 892 2.08 65.03 21.17
N ALA A 893 1.13 64.24 21.69
CA ALA A 893 0.81 64.26 23.12
C ALA A 893 0.17 62.93 23.56
N ALA A 894 0.72 62.39 24.64
CA ALA A 894 0.20 61.31 25.44
C ALA A 894 -0.95 61.78 26.34
N SER A 895 -1.71 60.80 26.83
CA SER A 895 -2.78 60.88 27.81
C SER A 895 -2.38 61.54 29.14
N GLU A 896 -3.30 62.25 29.79
CA GLU A 896 -3.81 61.85 31.12
C GLU A 896 -4.87 62.82 31.70
N THR A 897 -5.89 62.20 32.31
CA THR A 897 -6.71 62.63 33.47
C THR A 897 -7.80 63.70 33.32
N GLU A 898 -9.05 63.21 33.33
CA GLU A 898 -10.22 63.85 33.94
C GLU A 898 -10.10 63.94 35.47
N PRO A 899 -10.96 64.77 36.10
CA PRO A 899 -11.70 64.33 37.27
C PRO A 899 -13.23 64.43 37.06
N LEU A 900 -13.91 63.29 37.20
CA LEU A 900 -15.37 63.14 37.23
C LEU A 900 -15.96 63.44 38.62
N LYS A 901 -17.24 63.87 38.63
CA LYS A 901 -18.41 63.39 39.43
C LYS A 901 -19.27 64.51 40.06
N PRO A 902 -20.50 64.20 40.55
CA PRO A 902 -21.41 63.08 40.23
C PRO A 902 -22.91 63.47 40.17
N LEU A 903 -23.79 62.55 39.74
CA LEU A 903 -25.10 62.37 40.38
C LEU A 903 -25.51 60.88 40.47
N LYS A 904 -26.10 60.56 41.62
CA LYS A 904 -26.24 59.25 42.29
C LYS A 904 -27.24 58.28 41.65
N LYS A 905 -27.02 56.98 41.86
CA LYS A 905 -28.06 56.03 42.34
C LYS A 905 -27.42 54.99 43.28
N LYS A 906 -28.09 54.75 44.42
CA LYS A 906 -27.79 53.70 45.40
C LYS A 906 -29.08 52.93 45.66
N ARG A 907 -29.04 51.60 45.57
CA ARG A 907 -29.48 50.71 46.65
C ARG A 907 -28.98 49.28 46.38
N THR A 908 -28.03 48.91 47.23
CA THR A 908 -27.45 47.62 47.61
C THR A 908 -28.38 46.89 48.61
N PRO A 909 -27.95 45.83 49.35
CA PRO A 909 -26.92 44.78 49.14
C PRO A 909 -27.54 43.37 49.41
N LYS A 910 -26.88 42.22 49.31
CA LYS A 910 -25.85 41.61 50.21
C LYS A 910 -25.60 40.18 49.67
N THR A 911 -24.36 39.78 49.32
CA THR A 911 -23.39 38.98 50.14
C THR A 911 -24.00 37.67 50.63
N GLU A 912 -23.43 36.49 50.36
CA GLU A 912 -22.02 36.08 50.25
C GLU A 912 -21.62 35.44 48.92
#